data_AF-A0A661PHA0-F1
#
_entry.id   AF-A0A661PHA0-F1
#
_cell.length_a   1.000
_cell.length_b   1.000
_cell.length_c   1.000
_cell.angle_alpha   90.00
_cell.angle_beta   90.00
_cell.angle_gamma   90.00
#
_symmetry.space_group_name_H-M   'P 1'
#
loop_
_entity.id
_entity.type
_entity.pdbx_description
1 polymer ?
#
loop_
_entity_poly.entity_id
_entity_poly.type
_entity_poly.pdbx_seq_one_letter_code
_entity_poly.pdbx_strand_id
1 'polypeptide(L)'
;MSPASGQVGGEPCSLSVGGESFEVVALEGTEAVSELYRYELSCVCPEQLPDLAALLNAEARIELQDGHGASRPIVGIVTEATALAADEEHRLLNLVVRPPAYRLTLGRDSRVFQDATVVDIVSDVLSRGGIDAQWEVGSSYDERVYTAQYRESDWQFVSRLLEEEGIYYWFDHDQAGSALVLTDHSTDAPELHGGAPIPFERDAGAQQASGERVELFGDAIRVVPSKFTIHSFDPERPALKVQGSTGEGLREWYAARGAGLADPAAAQRRAELQLEAAQAHSDVRRGAGPSVRLVPGRIFDLQGHSLTRLDGRHFVTRSALQIEQRRRGRARAADRPLRCTFECLPAATAFRPPRDTPRAKQAGLQTAQVVGPSGQEVHPDSSGRVRVQQRWDRQGQWDDEAGRWVRVIQRGTAESVLLPRMGWNVLTVSEEGSVDLPVVVARIFDGEHPPTYALPEAMTRVTYRTATTPGGGSFNELRYEDISGSQEMFMNASKNMQVTVNDAKTEAVHNDVTQSIGVNSSSDVGNSASENVVGNQSVTVGGNDEQSTGAALMQLIGADQYLSVGGLRKLWVGLTESTHVVNVRQLLVGGALIDVSLGDVSLTSPLTNVLVGGAMVKCSVNEMNEVVNGWGAYQTIGGAKFELAAINRAGSVTGAYTETVGATMTAKTKTYSDQSDSTLDCTVVGSLEATGKEILVEGTSKLELVSGGSSITITDGEVIVKAPALDQTGGIIVAEAGGKVKFN
;
A
#
# COMPACT_ATOMS: atom_id res chain seq x y z
N MET A 1 -11.78 23.81 101.84
CA MET A 1 -11.93 24.07 100.39
C MET A 1 -10.61 23.74 99.74
N SER A 2 -10.47 22.49 99.25
CA SER A 2 -9.32 22.07 98.46
C SER A 2 -9.44 22.68 97.06
N PRO A 3 -8.35 23.20 96.47
CA PRO A 3 -8.40 23.70 95.10
C PRO A 3 -8.54 22.51 94.15
N ALA A 4 -9.50 22.62 93.24
CA ALA A 4 -9.74 21.67 92.18
C ALA A 4 -8.48 21.54 91.30
N SER A 5 -8.01 20.31 91.13
CA SER A 5 -7.06 19.91 90.11
C SER A 5 -7.65 20.21 88.73
N GLY A 6 -7.22 21.30 88.12
CA GLY A 6 -7.49 21.59 86.71
C GLY A 6 -6.96 20.43 85.85
N GLN A 7 -7.82 19.90 84.99
CA GLN A 7 -7.49 18.87 84.01
C GLN A 7 -6.27 19.33 83.19
N VAL A 8 -5.24 18.49 83.22
CA VAL A 8 -4.09 18.55 82.33
C VAL A 8 -4.63 18.34 80.90
N GLY A 9 -4.40 19.31 80.01
CA GLY A 9 -4.76 19.21 78.59
C GLY A 9 -4.17 17.94 77.96
N GLY A 10 -4.95 17.30 77.09
CA GLY A 10 -4.57 16.06 76.41
C GLY A 10 -3.28 16.19 75.59
N GLU A 11 -2.63 15.07 75.32
CA GLU A 11 -1.47 15.01 74.44
C GLU A 11 -1.87 15.48 73.02
N PRO A 12 -1.14 16.42 72.39
CA PRO A 12 -1.54 17.06 71.14
C PRO A 12 -1.49 16.11 69.92
N CYS A 13 -0.95 14.91 70.08
CA CYS A 13 -0.84 13.88 69.06
C CYS A 13 -0.73 12.51 69.72
N SER A 14 -1.45 11.51 69.21
CA SER A 14 -1.23 10.10 69.57
C SER A 14 -1.15 9.24 68.31
N LEU A 15 -0.40 8.14 68.35
CA LEU A 15 -0.23 7.22 67.23
C LEU A 15 -0.69 5.82 67.64
N SER A 16 -1.45 5.18 66.77
CA SER A 16 -1.67 3.74 66.80
C SER A 16 -1.28 3.08 65.48
N VAL A 17 -0.62 1.93 65.53
CA VAL A 17 -0.23 1.13 64.36
C VAL A 17 -0.66 -0.31 64.58
N GLY A 18 -1.47 -0.87 63.69
CA GLY A 18 -1.92 -2.26 63.81
C GLY A 18 -2.67 -2.58 65.12
N GLY A 19 -3.24 -1.57 65.78
CA GLY A 19 -3.90 -1.67 67.09
C GLY A 19 -3.00 -1.46 68.31
N GLU A 20 -1.68 -1.31 68.12
CA GLU A 20 -0.74 -0.97 69.20
C GLU A 20 -0.54 0.56 69.30
N SER A 21 -0.48 1.10 70.51
CA SER A 21 -0.30 2.54 70.74
C SER A 21 1.16 2.90 71.01
N PHE A 22 1.62 4.00 70.41
CA PHE A 22 2.98 4.53 70.56
C PHE A 22 2.94 5.96 71.12
N GLU A 23 3.76 6.25 72.12
CA GLU A 23 3.92 7.59 72.68
C GLU A 23 4.74 8.46 71.71
N VAL A 24 4.12 9.51 71.17
CA VAL A 24 4.72 10.40 70.17
C VAL A 24 5.52 11.50 70.87
N VAL A 25 6.80 11.66 70.51
CA VAL A 25 7.70 12.72 70.99
C VAL A 25 7.69 13.91 70.05
N ALA A 26 7.72 13.66 68.74
CA ALA A 26 7.68 14.70 67.72
C ALA A 26 6.97 14.19 66.48
N LEU A 27 6.32 15.10 65.75
CA LEU A 27 5.69 14.84 64.48
C LEU A 27 6.00 15.98 63.51
N GLU A 28 6.40 15.61 62.29
CA GLU A 28 6.43 16.50 61.13
C GLU A 28 5.54 15.93 60.03
N GLY A 29 4.49 16.65 59.67
CA GLY A 29 3.51 16.22 58.69
C GLY A 29 3.40 17.19 57.54
N THR A 30 3.29 16.71 56.31
CA THR A 30 2.96 17.51 55.14
C THR A 30 1.80 16.91 54.36
N GLU A 31 0.86 17.76 54.00
CA GLU A 31 -0.30 17.46 53.17
C GLU A 31 -0.45 18.55 52.12
N ALA A 32 -0.85 18.18 50.90
CA ALA A 32 -1.24 19.15 49.89
C ALA A 32 -2.24 18.51 48.92
N VAL A 33 -3.06 19.35 48.29
CA VAL A 33 -3.86 18.92 47.14
C VAL A 33 -2.92 18.47 46.03
N SER A 34 -3.28 17.40 45.35
CA SER A 34 -2.46 16.75 44.32
C SER A 34 -1.08 16.26 44.77
N GLU A 35 -0.89 16.00 46.07
CA GLU A 35 0.31 15.33 46.60
C GLU A 35 -0.05 14.20 47.58
N LEU A 36 0.79 13.16 47.64
CA LEU A 36 0.69 12.12 48.66
C LEU A 36 1.20 12.66 50.01
N TYR A 37 0.34 12.70 51.03
CA TYR A 37 0.76 13.17 52.35
C TYR A 37 1.86 12.31 52.95
N ARG A 38 2.63 12.92 53.86
CA ARG A 38 3.72 12.24 54.55
C ARG A 38 3.86 12.77 55.96
N TYR A 39 3.81 11.85 56.92
CA TYR A 39 4.01 12.14 58.33
C TYR A 39 5.22 11.38 58.85
N GLU A 40 6.21 12.09 59.38
CA GLU A 40 7.32 11.52 60.14
C GLU A 40 7.01 11.64 61.63
N LEU A 41 7.02 10.53 62.35
CA LEU A 41 6.77 10.48 63.79
C LEU A 41 7.99 9.93 64.50
N SER A 42 8.49 10.65 65.50
CA SER A 42 9.48 10.16 66.45
C SER A 42 8.74 9.72 67.71
N CYS A 43 8.78 8.44 68.03
CA CYS A 43 8.08 7.84 69.17
C CYS A 43 9.08 7.37 70.23
N VAL A 44 8.60 7.23 71.47
CA VAL A 44 9.32 6.51 72.51
C VAL A 44 9.39 5.04 72.09
N CYS A 45 10.59 4.49 72.00
CA CYS A 45 10.78 3.09 71.68
C CYS A 45 10.55 2.24 72.94
N PRO A 46 9.68 1.21 72.91
CA PRO A 46 9.44 0.34 74.06
C PRO A 46 10.70 -0.41 74.54
N GLU A 47 10.65 -0.96 75.77
CA GLU A 47 11.74 -1.77 76.33
C GLU A 47 12.05 -3.01 75.47
N GLN A 48 11.02 -3.63 74.92
CA GLN A 48 11.16 -4.67 73.89
C GLN A 48 10.99 -4.01 72.52
N LEU A 49 12.02 -4.08 71.69
CA LEU A 49 11.98 -3.56 70.32
C LEU A 49 10.82 -4.23 69.56
N PRO A 50 9.92 -3.43 68.94
CA PRO A 50 8.85 -3.98 68.13
C PRO A 50 9.42 -4.64 66.87
N ASP A 51 8.70 -5.62 66.34
CA ASP A 51 9.03 -6.20 65.04
C ASP A 51 8.77 -5.16 63.93
N LEU A 52 9.82 -4.47 63.49
CA LEU A 52 9.72 -3.42 62.48
C LEU A 52 9.14 -3.95 61.16
N ALA A 53 9.38 -5.22 60.81
CA ALA A 53 8.83 -5.81 59.60
C ALA A 53 7.31 -5.99 59.69
N ALA A 54 6.79 -6.32 60.88
CA ALA A 54 5.35 -6.39 61.14
C ALA A 54 4.67 -5.01 61.14
N LEU A 55 5.40 -3.94 61.46
CA LEU A 55 4.89 -2.57 61.38
C LEU A 55 4.73 -2.09 59.94
N LEU A 56 5.60 -2.49 59.02
CA LEU A 56 5.53 -2.07 57.62
C LEU A 56 4.20 -2.49 56.99
N ASN A 57 3.59 -1.59 56.21
CA ASN A 57 2.27 -1.73 55.60
C ASN A 57 1.08 -1.87 56.57
N ALA A 58 1.31 -1.94 57.88
CA ALA A 58 0.24 -1.89 58.86
C ALA A 58 -0.46 -0.53 58.81
N GLU A 59 -1.77 -0.54 59.06
CA GLU A 59 -2.56 0.69 59.19
C GLU A 59 -2.05 1.52 60.37
N ALA A 60 -1.83 2.80 60.12
CA ALA A 60 -1.40 3.77 61.11
C ALA A 60 -2.47 4.87 61.22
N ARG A 61 -2.88 5.16 62.46
CA ARG A 61 -3.84 6.21 62.78
C ARG A 61 -3.22 7.20 63.75
N ILE A 62 -3.11 8.44 63.30
CA ILE A 62 -2.60 9.59 64.06
C ILE A 62 -3.81 10.42 64.49
N GLU A 63 -4.02 10.61 65.78
CA GLU A 63 -5.04 11.53 66.29
C GLU A 63 -4.38 12.84 66.68
N LEU A 64 -4.69 13.92 65.96
CA LEU A 64 -4.18 15.27 66.19
C LEU A 64 -5.17 16.06 67.05
N GLN A 65 -4.66 16.87 67.98
CA GLN A 65 -5.44 17.76 68.83
C GLN A 65 -4.74 19.10 68.98
N ASP A 66 -5.48 20.20 68.82
CA ASP A 66 -4.94 21.56 68.98
C ASP A 66 -4.89 22.05 70.43
N GLY A 67 -5.37 21.25 71.39
CA GLY A 67 -5.48 21.64 72.80
C GLY A 67 -6.60 22.66 73.09
N HIS A 68 -7.40 23.01 72.07
CA HIS A 68 -8.49 23.97 72.12
C HIS A 68 -9.85 23.36 71.75
N GLY A 69 -9.90 22.04 71.56
CA GLY A 69 -11.13 21.26 71.39
C GLY A 69 -11.33 20.74 69.96
N ALA A 70 -10.49 21.15 69.00
CA ALA A 70 -10.50 20.53 67.68
C ALA A 70 -9.59 19.30 67.66
N SER A 71 -10.08 18.24 67.04
CA SER A 71 -9.33 17.02 66.80
C SER A 71 -9.61 16.51 65.40
N ARG A 72 -8.59 15.92 64.77
CA ARG A 72 -8.76 15.21 63.50
C ARG A 72 -7.88 13.97 63.45
N PRO A 73 -8.37 12.86 62.87
CA PRO A 73 -7.55 11.71 62.57
C PRO A 73 -6.76 11.93 61.27
N ILE A 74 -5.63 11.23 61.15
CA ILE A 74 -4.94 10.94 59.88
C ILE A 74 -4.77 9.44 59.82
N VAL A 75 -5.29 8.82 58.77
CA VAL A 75 -5.23 7.37 58.57
C VAL A 75 -4.35 7.07 57.38
N GLY A 76 -3.38 6.18 57.51
CA GLY A 76 -2.46 5.78 56.45
C GLY A 76 -1.82 4.43 56.71
N ILE A 77 -0.66 4.19 56.12
CA ILE A 77 0.15 2.99 56.33
C ILE A 77 1.58 3.38 56.70
N VAL A 78 2.24 2.54 57.50
CA VAL A 78 3.68 2.70 57.77
C VAL A 78 4.48 2.27 56.55
N THR A 79 5.27 3.17 55.98
CA THR A 79 6.12 2.89 54.81
C THR A 79 7.59 2.76 55.16
N GLU A 80 8.02 3.37 56.26
CA GLU A 80 9.39 3.28 56.76
C GLU A 80 9.34 3.18 58.29
N ALA A 81 10.15 2.30 58.88
CA ALA A 81 10.27 2.13 60.31
C ALA A 81 11.74 1.98 60.69
N THR A 82 12.21 2.81 61.61
CA THR A 82 13.61 2.83 62.07
C THR A 82 13.64 2.87 63.59
N ALA A 83 14.33 1.92 64.22
CA ALA A 83 14.60 1.98 65.65
C ALA A 83 16.06 2.38 65.90
N LEU A 84 16.27 3.41 66.71
CA LEU A 84 17.57 3.92 67.11
C LEU A 84 17.71 3.78 68.64
N ALA A 85 18.84 3.27 69.11
CA ALA A 85 19.14 3.17 70.53
C ALA A 85 20.61 3.51 70.80
N ALA A 86 20.87 4.41 71.73
CA ALA A 86 22.21 4.66 72.26
C ALA A 86 22.50 3.83 73.52
N ASP A 87 21.49 3.69 74.40
CA ASP A 87 21.50 2.87 75.61
C ASP A 87 20.04 2.52 76.03
N GLU A 88 19.84 2.02 77.24
CA GLU A 88 18.51 1.66 77.77
C GLU A 88 17.57 2.85 77.96
N GLU A 89 18.08 4.06 78.21
CA GLU A 89 17.29 5.28 78.45
C GLU A 89 17.08 6.12 77.18
N HIS A 90 17.93 5.92 76.16
CA HIS A 90 17.95 6.71 74.93
C HIS A 90 17.58 5.86 73.71
N ARG A 91 16.31 5.45 73.64
CA ARG A 91 15.73 4.71 72.50
C ARG A 91 14.65 5.53 71.79
N LEU A 92 14.64 5.53 70.46
CA LEU A 92 13.70 6.23 69.58
C LEU A 92 13.19 5.28 68.50
N LEU A 93 11.90 5.36 68.21
CA LEU A 93 11.27 4.66 67.10
C LEU A 93 10.73 5.70 66.13
N ASN A 94 11.34 5.79 64.94
CA ASN A 94 10.91 6.69 63.88
C ASN A 94 10.04 5.93 62.88
N LEU A 95 8.84 6.45 62.62
CA LEU A 95 7.87 5.86 61.70
C LEU A 95 7.49 6.90 60.65
N VAL A 96 7.44 6.48 59.38
CA VAL A 96 6.92 7.30 58.28
C VAL A 96 5.58 6.75 57.85
N VAL A 97 4.54 7.57 57.97
CA VAL A 97 3.16 7.25 57.58
C VAL A 97 2.82 7.98 56.29
N ARG A 98 2.27 7.24 55.32
CA ARG A 98 1.85 7.73 53.99
C ARG A 98 0.50 7.13 53.60
N PRO A 99 -0.21 7.66 52.59
CA PRO A 99 -1.42 7.04 52.09
C PRO A 99 -1.17 5.65 51.50
N PRO A 100 -2.16 4.74 51.53
CA PRO A 100 -2.08 3.46 50.82
C PRO A 100 -1.70 3.62 49.34
N ALA A 101 -2.11 4.71 48.70
CA ALA A 101 -1.78 5.06 47.31
C ALA A 101 -0.26 5.16 47.04
N TYR A 102 0.57 5.37 48.06
CA TYR A 102 2.04 5.33 47.92
C TYR A 102 2.56 4.02 47.33
N ARG A 103 1.87 2.89 47.57
CA ARG A 103 2.23 1.59 46.98
C ARG A 103 2.28 1.64 45.45
N LEU A 104 1.42 2.46 44.84
CA LEU A 104 1.36 2.65 43.39
C LEU A 104 2.58 3.39 42.81
N THR A 105 3.43 3.97 43.65
CA THR A 105 4.70 4.58 43.23
C THR A 105 5.84 3.56 43.09
N LEU A 106 5.70 2.37 43.69
CA LEU A 106 6.79 1.40 43.84
C LEU A 106 6.95 0.50 42.59
N GLY A 107 5.85 0.27 41.87
CA GLY A 107 5.82 -0.54 40.66
C GLY A 107 6.13 0.24 39.38
N ARG A 108 6.30 -0.48 38.28
CA ARG A 108 6.26 0.05 36.92
C ARG A 108 5.51 -0.93 36.03
N ASP A 109 4.72 -0.43 35.11
CA ASP A 109 3.96 -1.28 34.18
C ASP A 109 4.03 -0.80 32.74
N SER A 110 3.59 -1.66 31.81
CA SER A 110 3.42 -1.33 30.39
C SER A 110 2.17 -2.01 29.84
N ARG A 111 1.14 -1.21 29.58
CA ARG A 111 -0.20 -1.68 29.18
C ARG A 111 -0.96 -0.59 28.44
N VAL A 112 -2.01 -0.98 27.74
CA VAL A 112 -2.81 -0.10 26.90
C VAL A 112 -4.27 -0.09 27.37
N PHE A 113 -4.86 1.10 27.39
CA PHE A 113 -6.29 1.32 27.57
C PHE A 113 -6.85 1.88 26.26
N GLN A 114 -7.98 1.34 25.82
CA GLN A 114 -8.65 1.73 24.58
C GLN A 114 -10.10 2.09 24.89
N ASP A 115 -10.64 3.03 24.12
CA ASP A 115 -12.06 3.36 24.12
C ASP A 115 -12.62 3.60 25.54
N ALA A 116 -11.86 4.37 26.34
CA ALA A 116 -12.12 4.60 27.76
C ALA A 116 -11.90 6.08 28.13
N THR A 117 -12.70 6.60 29.06
CA THR A 117 -12.51 7.95 29.60
C THR A 117 -11.36 7.99 30.61
N VAL A 118 -10.89 9.19 30.96
CA VAL A 118 -9.88 9.35 32.03
C VAL A 118 -10.36 8.77 33.37
N VAL A 119 -11.67 8.87 33.65
CA VAL A 119 -12.30 8.37 34.87
C VAL A 119 -12.25 6.85 34.91
N ASP A 120 -12.59 6.19 33.80
CA ASP A 120 -12.55 4.73 33.68
C ASP A 120 -11.12 4.20 33.86
N ILE A 121 -10.16 4.82 33.18
CA ILE A 121 -8.74 4.44 33.22
C ILE A 121 -8.18 4.58 34.64
N VAL A 122 -8.36 5.75 35.26
CA VAL A 122 -7.83 6.01 36.61
C VAL A 122 -8.51 5.08 37.63
N SER A 123 -9.82 4.83 37.50
CA SER A 123 -10.55 3.93 38.41
C SER A 123 -10.07 2.48 38.29
N ASP A 124 -9.80 1.97 37.08
CA ASP A 124 -9.22 0.63 36.90
C ASP A 124 -7.83 0.53 37.55
N VAL A 125 -6.98 1.55 37.38
CA VAL A 125 -5.63 1.56 37.94
C VAL A 125 -5.66 1.60 39.48
N LEU A 126 -6.48 2.49 40.06
CA LEU A 126 -6.61 2.65 41.51
C LEU A 126 -7.22 1.40 42.17
N SER A 127 -8.29 0.84 41.59
CA SER A 127 -8.96 -0.35 42.12
C SER A 127 -8.07 -1.60 42.13
N ARG A 128 -7.26 -1.81 41.06
CA ARG A 128 -6.22 -2.87 41.04
C ARG A 128 -5.16 -2.68 42.12
N GLY A 129 -4.91 -1.42 42.50
CA GLY A 129 -4.04 -1.03 43.60
C GLY A 129 -4.66 -1.20 44.99
N GLY A 130 -5.93 -1.59 45.09
CA GLY A 130 -6.68 -1.64 46.34
C GLY A 130 -6.99 -0.25 46.90
N ILE A 131 -7.03 0.78 46.05
CA ILE A 131 -7.36 2.16 46.43
C ILE A 131 -8.80 2.43 46.04
N ASP A 132 -9.64 2.74 47.03
CA ASP A 132 -10.99 3.23 46.81
C ASP A 132 -10.96 4.74 46.59
N ALA A 133 -11.65 5.19 45.55
CA ALA A 133 -11.57 6.54 45.02
C ALA A 133 -12.97 7.13 44.90
N GLN A 134 -13.18 8.30 45.50
CA GLN A 134 -14.44 9.03 45.45
C GLN A 134 -14.37 10.09 44.37
N TRP A 135 -15.19 9.95 43.33
CA TRP A 135 -15.27 10.90 42.24
C TRP A 135 -16.33 11.97 42.51
N GLU A 136 -15.88 13.20 42.62
CA GLU A 136 -16.69 14.41 42.79
C GLU A 136 -16.37 15.37 41.64
N VAL A 137 -16.61 14.95 40.41
CA VAL A 137 -16.34 15.75 39.20
C VAL A 137 -17.64 16.34 38.65
N GLY A 138 -17.60 17.61 38.24
CA GLY A 138 -18.72 18.31 37.62
C GLY A 138 -18.68 18.29 36.09
N SER A 139 -17.53 17.99 35.49
CA SER A 139 -17.33 17.94 34.04
C SER A 139 -17.54 16.55 33.45
N SER A 140 -17.79 16.50 32.14
CA SER A 140 -17.70 15.29 31.32
C SER A 140 -16.35 15.22 30.60
N TYR A 141 -15.78 14.02 30.48
CA TYR A 141 -14.48 13.79 29.83
C TYR A 141 -14.64 12.95 28.57
N ASP A 142 -13.92 13.32 27.51
CA ASP A 142 -13.97 12.62 26.24
C ASP A 142 -13.34 11.23 26.34
N GLU A 143 -13.89 10.30 25.57
CA GLU A 143 -13.34 8.97 25.40
C GLU A 143 -12.01 9.01 24.65
N ARG A 144 -11.02 8.28 25.17
CA ARG A 144 -9.68 8.21 24.59
C ARG A 144 -9.55 6.90 23.81
N VAL A 145 -9.43 7.02 22.50
CA VAL A 145 -9.23 5.88 21.57
C VAL A 145 -8.06 4.99 21.99
N TYR A 146 -6.97 5.59 22.48
CA TYR A 146 -5.78 4.86 22.89
C TYR A 146 -4.95 5.66 23.89
N THR A 147 -4.68 5.06 25.05
CA THR A 147 -3.83 5.61 26.10
C THR A 147 -2.90 4.51 26.63
N ALA A 148 -1.59 4.72 26.56
CA ALA A 148 -0.61 3.77 27.03
C ALA A 148 0.00 4.21 28.37
N GLN A 149 0.04 3.29 29.34
CA GLN A 149 0.99 3.35 30.44
C GLN A 149 2.28 2.69 29.94
N TYR A 150 3.42 3.39 29.97
CA TYR A 150 4.67 2.84 29.45
C TYR A 150 5.87 3.15 30.34
N ARG A 151 6.39 2.10 31.00
CA ARG A 151 7.56 2.13 31.89
C ARG A 151 7.49 3.18 33.00
N GLU A 152 6.28 3.54 33.40
CA GLU A 152 5.98 4.48 34.48
C GLU A 152 5.25 3.74 35.60
N SER A 153 5.30 4.28 36.82
CA SER A 153 4.53 3.72 37.93
C SER A 153 3.03 3.95 37.73
N ASP A 154 2.20 3.15 38.38
CA ASP A 154 0.74 3.36 38.35
C ASP A 154 0.37 4.75 38.86
N TRP A 155 1.07 5.24 39.89
CA TRP A 155 0.85 6.58 40.39
C TRP A 155 1.26 7.67 39.39
N GLN A 156 2.42 7.54 38.74
CA GLN A 156 2.83 8.50 37.71
C GLN A 156 1.83 8.55 36.54
N PHE A 157 1.34 7.39 36.13
CA PHE A 157 0.31 7.29 35.08
C PHE A 157 -0.98 7.99 35.49
N VAL A 158 -1.48 7.73 36.70
CA VAL A 158 -2.67 8.41 37.24
C VAL A 158 -2.43 9.92 37.34
N SER A 159 -1.35 10.35 37.99
CA SER A 159 -1.06 11.78 38.20
C SER A 159 -1.01 12.55 36.89
N ARG A 160 -0.28 12.09 35.87
CA ARG A 160 -0.21 12.82 34.60
C ARG A 160 -1.55 12.90 33.87
N LEU A 161 -2.42 11.90 34.03
CA LEU A 161 -3.75 11.90 33.41
C LEU A 161 -4.70 12.87 34.12
N LEU A 162 -4.67 12.89 35.46
CA LEU A 162 -5.43 13.86 36.25
C LEU A 162 -4.96 15.30 35.98
N GLU A 163 -3.65 15.51 35.92
CA GLU A 163 -3.03 16.79 35.54
C GLU A 163 -3.42 17.27 34.13
N GLU A 164 -3.60 16.35 33.18
CA GLU A 164 -4.02 16.67 31.82
C GLU A 164 -5.45 17.18 31.71
N GLU A 165 -6.33 16.65 32.56
CA GLU A 165 -7.76 16.93 32.57
C GLU A 165 -8.15 17.92 33.68
N GLY A 166 -7.16 18.47 34.40
CA GLY A 166 -7.37 19.48 35.44
C GLY A 166 -8.02 18.95 36.73
N ILE A 167 -8.04 17.62 36.91
CA ILE A 167 -8.58 16.96 38.09
C ILE A 167 -7.52 16.98 39.18
N TYR A 168 -7.83 17.52 40.34
CA TYR A 168 -6.97 17.41 41.51
C TYR A 168 -7.53 16.35 42.47
N TYR A 169 -6.69 15.93 43.41
CA TYR A 169 -7.11 15.01 44.45
C TYR A 169 -6.69 15.51 45.82
N TRP A 170 -7.37 15.02 46.86
CA TRP A 170 -7.00 15.24 48.25
C TRP A 170 -7.44 14.04 49.09
N PHE A 171 -7.00 13.99 50.34
CA PHE A 171 -7.33 12.90 51.25
C PHE A 171 -8.26 13.43 52.34
N ASP A 172 -9.50 12.94 52.34
CA ASP A 172 -10.45 13.26 53.40
C ASP A 172 -10.32 12.22 54.51
N HIS A 173 -9.92 12.69 55.69
CA HIS A 173 -9.72 11.86 56.86
C HIS A 173 -10.88 12.05 57.82
N ASP A 174 -11.54 10.96 58.18
CA ASP A 174 -12.58 10.95 59.18
C ASP A 174 -12.38 9.81 60.19
N GLN A 175 -13.33 9.65 61.10
CA GLN A 175 -13.24 8.63 62.13
C GLN A 175 -13.33 7.19 61.56
N ALA A 176 -13.89 7.04 60.35
CA ALA A 176 -14.06 5.77 59.66
C ALA A 176 -12.83 5.39 58.81
N GLY A 177 -12.04 6.35 58.33
CA GLY A 177 -10.83 6.08 57.55
C GLY A 177 -10.24 7.27 56.79
N SER A 178 -9.65 6.96 55.64
CA SER A 178 -9.07 7.94 54.69
C SER A 178 -9.63 7.66 53.30
N ALA A 179 -10.27 8.64 52.68
CA ALA A 179 -10.79 8.56 51.32
C ALA A 179 -9.95 9.41 50.36
N LEU A 180 -9.58 8.84 49.21
CA LEU A 180 -9.00 9.61 48.11
C LEU A 180 -10.14 10.25 47.31
N VAL A 181 -10.28 11.57 47.41
CA VAL A 181 -11.32 12.33 46.70
C VAL A 181 -10.70 12.96 45.45
N LEU A 182 -11.30 12.71 44.28
CA LEU A 182 -10.91 13.28 42.99
C LEU A 182 -11.99 14.24 42.49
N THR A 183 -11.61 15.48 42.19
CA THR A 183 -12.55 16.55 41.83
C THR A 183 -11.92 17.57 40.89
N ASP A 184 -12.77 18.34 40.20
CA ASP A 184 -12.41 19.38 39.23
C ASP A 184 -12.96 20.77 39.61
N HIS A 185 -13.49 20.97 40.83
CA HIS A 185 -14.12 22.24 41.22
C HIS A 185 -13.79 22.67 42.66
N SER A 186 -12.64 23.33 42.84
CA SER A 186 -12.20 23.81 44.17
C SER A 186 -13.00 24.99 44.71
N THR A 187 -13.76 25.69 43.86
CA THR A 187 -14.52 26.88 44.27
C THR A 187 -15.75 26.54 45.11
N ASP A 188 -16.17 25.27 45.09
CA ASP A 188 -17.27 24.73 45.90
C ASP A 188 -16.78 23.61 46.83
N ALA A 189 -15.49 23.64 47.19
CA ALA A 189 -14.91 22.68 48.11
C ALA A 189 -15.59 22.75 49.50
N PRO A 190 -15.64 21.64 50.25
CA PRO A 190 -16.31 21.60 51.53
C PRO A 190 -15.64 22.50 52.57
N GLU A 191 -16.44 23.10 53.45
CA GLU A 191 -15.94 23.93 54.56
C GLU A 191 -15.11 23.10 55.56
N LEU A 192 -14.29 23.78 56.37
CA LEU A 192 -13.56 23.15 57.47
C LEU A 192 -14.52 22.40 58.40
N HIS A 193 -14.04 21.26 58.92
CA HIS A 193 -14.73 20.55 59.98
C HIS A 193 -15.05 21.49 61.16
N GLY A 194 -16.26 21.41 61.70
CA GLY A 194 -16.75 22.29 62.77
C GLY A 194 -17.31 23.64 62.30
N GLY A 195 -17.09 24.05 61.04
CA GLY A 195 -17.75 25.19 60.39
C GLY A 195 -17.50 26.59 60.98
N ALA A 196 -16.79 26.70 62.11
CA ALA A 196 -16.49 27.97 62.75
C ALA A 196 -15.35 28.70 62.00
N PRO A 197 -15.47 30.02 61.75
CA PRO A 197 -14.39 30.85 61.25
C PRO A 197 -13.16 30.80 62.15
N ILE A 198 -11.97 30.95 61.58
CA ILE A 198 -10.72 31.01 62.35
C ILE A 198 -10.33 32.48 62.55
N PRO A 199 -10.17 32.95 63.80
CA PRO A 199 -9.78 34.33 64.05
C PRO A 199 -8.31 34.55 63.69
N PHE A 200 -8.02 35.72 63.13
CA PHE A 200 -6.66 36.23 63.04
C PHE A 200 -6.30 36.97 64.32
N GLU A 201 -5.33 36.44 65.05
CA GLU A 201 -4.84 37.03 66.30
C GLU A 201 -3.31 37.03 66.29
N ARG A 202 -2.73 38.23 66.20
CA ARG A 202 -1.29 38.40 66.28
C ARG A 202 -0.79 37.92 67.63
N ASP A 203 0.25 37.09 67.64
CA ASP A 203 0.94 36.71 68.88
C ASP A 203 1.53 37.96 69.57
N ALA A 204 0.92 38.33 70.71
CA ALA A 204 1.30 39.48 71.54
C ALA A 204 2.13 39.09 72.78
N GLY A 205 2.58 37.84 72.87
CA GLY A 205 3.30 37.31 74.02
C GLY A 205 2.37 36.64 75.05
N ALA A 206 2.98 35.79 75.89
CA ALA A 206 2.43 34.65 76.62
C ALA A 206 1.31 34.90 77.68
N GLN A 207 0.59 36.03 77.68
CA GLN A 207 -0.43 36.30 78.70
C GLN A 207 -1.88 36.42 78.20
N GLN A 208 -2.15 36.34 76.90
CA GLN A 208 -3.53 36.55 76.39
C GLN A 208 -3.98 35.70 75.20
N ALA A 209 -3.09 34.90 74.59
CA ALA A 209 -3.50 34.07 73.45
C ALA A 209 -4.13 32.74 73.94
N SER A 210 -5.46 32.65 73.91
CA SER A 210 -6.20 31.43 74.25
C SER A 210 -7.14 31.02 73.12
N GLY A 211 -6.82 29.93 72.42
CA GLY A 211 -7.68 29.34 71.38
C GLY A 211 -7.00 29.12 70.03
N GLU A 212 -7.72 28.40 69.16
CA GLU A 212 -7.39 28.25 67.74
C GLU A 212 -7.36 29.61 67.05
N ARG A 213 -6.30 29.88 66.27
CA ARG A 213 -6.10 31.15 65.56
C ARG A 213 -5.11 31.04 64.42
N VAL A 214 -5.11 32.02 63.53
CA VAL A 214 -4.00 32.32 62.60
C VAL A 214 -3.20 33.49 63.15
N GLU A 215 -1.88 33.33 63.27
CA GLU A 215 -0.95 34.31 63.85
C GLU A 215 -0.22 35.15 62.78
N LEU A 216 0.04 34.52 61.64
CA LEU A 216 0.69 35.12 60.48
C LEU A 216 -0.14 34.79 59.26
N PHE A 217 -0.43 35.80 58.45
CA PHE A 217 -1.17 35.62 57.21
C PHE A 217 -0.83 36.73 56.21
N GLY A 218 -0.67 36.38 54.93
CA GLY A 218 -0.36 37.37 53.89
C GLY A 218 -0.22 36.75 52.50
N ASP A 219 -0.14 37.60 51.48
CA ASP A 219 0.02 37.15 50.10
C ASP A 219 1.47 36.79 49.77
N ALA A 220 1.59 35.85 48.85
CA ALA A 220 2.82 35.37 48.25
C ALA A 220 2.63 35.34 46.73
N ILE A 221 2.74 36.51 46.10
CA ILE A 221 2.48 36.68 44.67
C ILE A 221 3.70 36.32 43.82
N ARG A 222 3.48 35.67 42.67
CA ARG A 222 4.56 35.27 41.74
C ARG A 222 4.17 35.54 40.29
N VAL A 223 5.18 35.82 39.46
CA VAL A 223 5.01 35.93 38.00
C VAL A 223 4.91 34.53 37.40
N VAL A 224 3.86 34.31 36.62
CA VAL A 224 3.56 33.06 35.92
C VAL A 224 3.30 33.34 34.43
N PRO A 225 3.30 32.33 33.54
CA PRO A 225 2.83 32.50 32.17
C PRO A 225 1.41 33.07 32.15
N SER A 226 1.17 34.08 31.31
CA SER A 226 -0.10 34.81 31.28
C SER A 226 -0.97 34.49 30.06
N LYS A 227 -0.42 33.72 29.11
CA LYS A 227 -1.11 33.26 27.91
C LYS A 227 -0.69 31.82 27.60
N PHE A 228 -1.64 30.99 27.20
CA PHE A 228 -1.40 29.61 26.76
C PHE A 228 -2.00 29.39 25.38
N THR A 229 -1.22 28.80 24.49
CA THR A 229 -1.67 28.40 23.16
C THR A 229 -1.28 26.95 22.91
N ILE A 230 -2.27 26.13 22.56
CA ILE A 230 -2.10 24.72 22.21
C ILE A 230 -2.45 24.54 20.74
N HIS A 231 -1.56 23.88 20.00
CA HIS A 231 -1.77 23.51 18.61
C HIS A 231 -1.56 22.00 18.46
N SER A 232 -2.35 21.36 17.59
CA SER A 232 -2.19 19.94 17.22
C SER A 232 -2.52 19.73 15.75
N PHE A 233 -2.25 18.53 15.24
CA PHE A 233 -2.51 18.14 13.86
C PHE A 233 -3.51 16.98 13.82
N ASP A 234 -4.60 17.14 13.09
CA ASP A 234 -5.53 16.03 12.81
C ASP A 234 -5.18 15.41 11.44
N PRO A 235 -4.64 14.18 11.39
CA PRO A 235 -4.31 13.53 10.12
C PRO A 235 -5.52 13.20 9.25
N GLU A 236 -6.72 13.08 9.82
CA GLU A 236 -7.95 12.82 9.06
C GLU A 236 -8.54 14.11 8.47
N ARG A 237 -8.27 15.25 9.12
CA ARG A 237 -8.72 16.58 8.69
C ARG A 237 -7.54 17.56 8.67
N PRO A 238 -6.56 17.40 7.77
CA PRO A 238 -5.29 18.16 7.81
C PRO A 238 -5.45 19.68 7.60
N ALA A 239 -6.55 20.12 6.99
CA ALA A 239 -6.87 21.54 6.83
C ALA A 239 -7.55 22.15 8.07
N LEU A 240 -8.03 21.32 9.00
CA LEU A 240 -8.66 21.79 10.23
C LEU A 240 -7.59 22.37 11.16
N LYS A 241 -7.77 23.65 11.52
CA LYS A 241 -6.91 24.32 12.48
C LYS A 241 -7.26 23.87 13.90
N VAL A 242 -6.61 22.82 14.39
CA VAL A 242 -6.76 22.37 15.78
C VAL A 242 -5.90 23.24 16.70
N GLN A 243 -6.47 24.35 17.16
CA GLN A 243 -5.80 25.29 18.05
C GLN A 243 -6.75 25.84 19.13
N GLY A 244 -6.24 25.96 20.36
CA GLY A 244 -6.84 26.71 21.45
C GLY A 244 -5.89 27.79 21.97
N SER A 245 -6.42 28.93 22.38
CA SER A 245 -5.63 30.05 22.94
C SER A 245 -6.44 30.78 24.00
N THR A 246 -5.82 31.05 25.15
CA THR A 246 -6.44 31.80 26.25
C THR A 246 -5.42 32.66 26.98
N GLY A 247 -5.92 33.67 27.69
CA GLY A 247 -5.11 34.62 28.46
C GLY A 247 -4.51 35.74 27.61
N GLU A 248 -4.01 36.77 28.30
CA GLU A 248 -3.45 37.99 27.72
C GLU A 248 -2.11 38.33 28.41
N GLY A 249 -1.24 39.06 27.71
CA GLY A 249 0.06 39.52 28.25
C GLY A 249 1.28 39.03 27.48
N LEU A 250 2.47 39.36 28.00
CA LEU A 250 3.74 39.27 27.26
C LEU A 250 4.43 37.89 27.32
N ARG A 251 3.99 36.99 28.20
CA ARG A 251 4.63 35.68 28.42
C ARG A 251 3.68 34.56 28.07
N GLU A 252 3.80 34.12 26.82
CA GLU A 252 3.05 33.00 26.26
C GLU A 252 3.78 31.66 26.44
N TRP A 253 3.05 30.65 26.88
CA TRP A 253 3.43 29.25 26.72
C TRP A 253 2.77 28.71 25.46
N TYR A 254 3.57 28.46 24.42
CA TYR A 254 3.11 27.85 23.17
C TYR A 254 3.51 26.38 23.13
N ALA A 255 2.54 25.49 22.92
CA ALA A 255 2.76 24.06 22.78
C ALA A 255 2.11 23.55 21.48
N ALA A 256 2.94 23.30 20.46
CA ALA A 256 2.52 22.54 19.29
C ALA A 256 2.87 21.07 19.49
N ARG A 257 1.85 20.24 19.63
CA ARG A 257 2.02 18.79 19.59
C ARG A 257 1.83 18.32 18.15
N GLY A 258 2.35 17.13 17.82
CA GLY A 258 2.01 16.43 16.59
C GLY A 258 0.53 16.04 16.56
N ALA A 259 0.21 14.83 16.09
CA ALA A 259 -1.11 14.26 16.34
C ALA A 259 -1.39 14.15 17.85
N GLY A 260 -2.67 14.04 18.26
CA GLY A 260 -3.06 13.79 19.66
C GLY A 260 -4.20 14.63 20.21
N LEU A 261 -4.59 15.71 19.51
CA LEU A 261 -5.88 16.38 19.68
C LEU A 261 -6.48 16.57 18.28
N ALA A 262 -7.73 16.14 18.11
CA ALA A 262 -8.45 16.29 16.84
C ALA A 262 -9.48 17.42 16.88
N ASP A 263 -9.86 17.89 18.07
CA ASP A 263 -10.92 18.87 18.26
C ASP A 263 -10.38 20.23 18.76
N PRO A 264 -10.63 21.35 18.04
CA PRO A 264 -10.31 22.69 18.53
C PRO A 264 -10.90 23.02 19.90
N ALA A 265 -12.10 22.53 20.25
CA ALA A 265 -12.69 22.82 21.56
C ALA A 265 -11.93 22.12 22.70
N ALA A 266 -11.50 20.87 22.49
CA ALA A 266 -10.59 20.19 23.41
C ALA A 266 -9.23 20.92 23.55
N ALA A 267 -8.69 21.47 22.46
CA ALA A 267 -7.46 22.28 22.52
C ALA A 267 -7.66 23.58 23.31
N GLN A 268 -8.81 24.24 23.15
CA GLN A 268 -9.20 25.43 23.91
C GLN A 268 -9.32 25.13 25.40
N ARG A 269 -10.08 24.09 25.77
CA ARG A 269 -10.24 23.64 27.16
C ARG A 269 -8.89 23.37 27.83
N ARG A 270 -7.97 22.67 27.14
CA ARG A 270 -6.63 22.38 27.69
C ARG A 270 -5.77 23.63 27.88
N ALA A 271 -5.96 24.67 27.08
CA ALA A 271 -5.28 25.95 27.27
C ALA A 271 -5.84 26.69 28.49
N GLU A 272 -7.17 26.66 28.68
CA GLU A 272 -7.87 27.20 29.86
C GLU A 272 -7.41 26.55 31.16
N LEU A 273 -7.38 25.21 31.21
CA LEU A 273 -6.90 24.47 32.38
C LEU A 273 -5.45 24.81 32.75
N GLN A 274 -4.57 25.03 31.76
CA GLN A 274 -3.18 25.42 32.03
C GLN A 274 -3.04 26.88 32.49
N LEU A 275 -3.88 27.78 31.97
CA LEU A 275 -3.95 29.15 32.45
C LEU A 275 -4.44 29.20 33.89
N GLU A 276 -5.51 28.48 34.22
CA GLU A 276 -6.04 28.35 35.57
C GLU A 276 -4.99 27.76 36.53
N ALA A 277 -4.27 26.70 36.12
CA ALA A 277 -3.18 26.13 36.90
C ALA A 277 -2.07 27.15 37.17
N ALA A 278 -1.67 27.93 36.17
CA ALA A 278 -0.67 28.99 36.34
C ALA A 278 -1.17 30.10 37.27
N GLN A 279 -2.42 30.54 37.11
CA GLN A 279 -3.04 31.58 37.95
C GLN A 279 -3.14 31.14 39.41
N ALA A 280 -3.50 29.89 39.68
CA ALA A 280 -3.52 29.31 41.02
C ALA A 280 -2.15 29.41 41.71
N HIS A 281 -1.04 29.35 40.97
CA HIS A 281 0.32 29.53 41.52
C HIS A 281 0.78 30.99 41.59
N SER A 282 0.03 31.92 41.00
CA SER A 282 0.36 33.36 40.99
C SER A 282 -0.13 34.09 42.23
N ASP A 283 -1.35 33.79 42.70
CA ASP A 283 -2.01 34.46 43.83
C ASP A 283 -2.21 33.52 45.02
N VAL A 284 -1.10 33.13 45.63
CA VAL A 284 -1.08 32.24 46.81
C VAL A 284 -1.05 33.08 48.08
N ARG A 285 -1.72 32.63 49.13
CA ARG A 285 -1.61 33.17 50.49
C ARG A 285 -0.94 32.18 51.42
N ARG A 286 -0.14 32.69 52.34
CA ARG A 286 0.60 31.90 53.32
C ARG A 286 0.22 32.29 54.72
N GLY A 287 0.07 31.29 55.58
CA GLY A 287 -0.20 31.54 56.98
C GLY A 287 0.46 30.57 57.93
N ALA A 288 0.39 30.91 59.22
CA ALA A 288 0.83 30.06 60.32
C ALA A 288 -0.02 30.29 61.57
N GLY A 289 -0.23 29.24 62.35
CA GLY A 289 -0.92 29.29 63.64
C GLY A 289 -1.07 27.91 64.29
N PRO A 290 -1.55 27.83 65.53
CA PRO A 290 -1.78 26.57 66.23
C PRO A 290 -3.16 25.98 65.91
N SER A 291 -3.40 25.56 64.67
CA SER A 291 -4.66 24.92 64.25
C SER A 291 -4.40 23.58 63.57
N VAL A 292 -5.18 22.56 63.95
CA VAL A 292 -5.23 21.28 63.23
C VAL A 292 -6.32 21.25 62.16
N ARG A 293 -7.21 22.25 62.11
CA ARG A 293 -8.37 22.24 61.18
C ARG A 293 -8.01 22.67 59.77
N LEU A 294 -6.85 23.27 59.54
CA LEU A 294 -6.37 23.71 58.21
C LEU A 294 -5.94 22.50 57.36
N VAL A 295 -6.92 21.79 56.81
CA VAL A 295 -6.78 20.58 55.97
C VAL A 295 -6.80 20.97 54.48
N PRO A 296 -5.83 20.54 53.66
CA PRO A 296 -5.88 20.75 52.21
C PRO A 296 -7.15 20.14 51.58
N GLY A 297 -7.72 20.83 50.59
CA GLY A 297 -8.97 20.41 49.95
C GLY A 297 -10.23 20.99 50.59
N ARG A 298 -10.10 21.79 51.65
CA ARG A 298 -11.23 22.46 52.34
C ARG A 298 -11.15 23.98 52.31
N ILE A 299 -12.29 24.63 52.49
CA ILE A 299 -12.41 26.09 52.61
C ILE A 299 -12.44 26.49 54.08
N PHE A 300 -11.71 27.55 54.44
CA PHE A 300 -11.79 28.20 55.75
C PHE A 300 -12.14 29.68 55.61
N ASP A 301 -12.83 30.24 56.61
CA ASP A 301 -13.13 31.67 56.69
C ASP A 301 -12.22 32.35 57.72
N LEU A 302 -11.37 33.29 57.28
CA LEU A 302 -10.53 34.09 58.15
C LEU A 302 -11.26 35.36 58.58
N GLN A 303 -11.21 35.68 59.88
CA GLN A 303 -11.84 36.89 60.41
C GLN A 303 -10.92 37.68 61.33
N GLY A 304 -11.00 39.02 61.26
CA GLY A 304 -10.31 39.91 62.19
C GLY A 304 -8.90 40.29 61.77
N HIS A 305 -8.52 40.04 60.50
CA HIS A 305 -7.25 40.49 59.96
C HIS A 305 -7.24 42.02 59.78
N SER A 306 -6.17 42.69 60.22
CA SER A 306 -6.06 44.16 60.12
C SER A 306 -6.07 44.68 58.69
N LEU A 307 -5.57 43.87 57.75
CA LEU A 307 -5.75 44.06 56.30
C LEU A 307 -7.02 43.33 55.86
N THR A 308 -8.13 44.05 55.74
CA THR A 308 -9.47 43.49 55.43
C THR A 308 -9.56 42.71 54.12
N ARG A 309 -8.67 42.97 53.16
CA ARG A 309 -8.59 42.20 51.89
C ARG A 309 -8.13 40.75 52.05
N LEU A 310 -7.58 40.42 53.22
CA LEU A 310 -7.14 39.08 53.59
C LEU A 310 -8.18 38.32 54.42
N ASP A 311 -9.24 38.99 54.90
CA ASP A 311 -10.37 38.30 55.53
C ASP A 311 -11.23 37.60 54.46
N GLY A 312 -12.01 36.60 54.89
CA GLY A 312 -12.96 35.87 54.06
C GLY A 312 -12.57 34.43 53.75
N ARG A 313 -13.27 33.84 52.78
CA ARG A 313 -13.19 32.41 52.42
C ARG A 313 -11.97 32.08 51.58
N HIS A 314 -11.22 31.06 51.99
CA HIS A 314 -9.95 30.66 51.40
C HIS A 314 -9.85 29.14 51.28
N PHE A 315 -9.40 28.63 50.13
CA PHE A 315 -9.22 27.21 49.85
C PHE A 315 -7.80 26.76 50.23
N VAL A 316 -7.68 25.84 51.19
CA VAL A 316 -6.37 25.34 51.65
C VAL A 316 -5.78 24.41 50.59
N THR A 317 -4.57 24.72 50.11
CA THR A 317 -3.85 23.91 49.12
C THR A 317 -2.73 23.09 49.74
N ARG A 318 -2.13 23.56 50.82
CA ARG A 318 -1.04 22.87 51.52
C ARG A 318 -1.10 23.14 53.02
N SER A 319 -0.76 22.13 53.80
CA SER A 319 -0.61 22.22 55.25
C SER A 319 0.65 21.46 55.68
N ALA A 320 1.40 22.04 56.60
CA ALA A 320 2.57 21.45 57.21
C ALA A 320 2.50 21.62 58.73
N LEU A 321 2.49 20.49 59.43
CA LEU A 321 2.34 20.40 60.88
C LEU A 321 3.66 20.04 61.52
N GLN A 322 3.99 20.74 62.60
CA GLN A 322 5.10 20.44 63.49
C GLN A 322 4.57 20.36 64.91
N ILE A 323 4.76 19.22 65.56
CA ILE A 323 4.35 18.98 66.94
C ILE A 323 5.56 18.50 67.72
N GLU A 324 5.80 19.12 68.88
CA GLU A 324 6.82 18.69 69.84
C GLU A 324 6.17 18.42 71.19
N GLN A 325 6.28 17.19 71.66
CA GLN A 325 5.75 16.74 72.95
C GLN A 325 6.86 16.51 73.96
N ARG A 326 6.53 16.72 75.24
CA ARG A 326 7.45 16.39 76.33
C ARG A 326 7.58 14.88 76.46
N ARG A 327 8.82 14.38 76.49
CA ARG A 327 9.09 13.08 77.14
C ARG A 327 8.80 13.18 78.63
N ARG A 328 8.08 12.20 79.20
CA ARG A 328 7.93 12.06 80.66
C ARG A 328 9.31 12.11 81.32
N GLY A 329 9.56 13.10 82.20
CA GLY A 329 10.77 13.21 83.02
C GLY A 329 11.73 14.39 82.75
N ARG A 330 11.51 15.25 81.73
CA ARG A 330 12.39 16.43 81.44
C ARG A 330 11.72 17.78 81.75
N ALA A 331 12.48 18.72 82.33
CA ALA A 331 11.94 19.89 83.05
C ALA A 331 11.60 21.15 82.21
N ARG A 332 11.71 21.15 80.88
CA ARG A 332 11.36 22.33 80.04
C ARG A 332 10.23 21.99 79.09
N ALA A 333 9.15 22.78 79.10
CA ALA A 333 8.12 22.76 78.06
C ALA A 333 8.70 23.34 76.77
N ALA A 334 8.33 22.76 75.63
CA ALA A 334 8.32 23.51 74.39
C ALA A 334 7.33 24.67 74.55
N ASP A 335 7.76 25.86 74.16
CA ASP A 335 6.96 27.10 74.28
C ASP A 335 5.74 27.07 73.33
N ARG A 336 5.78 26.19 72.32
CA ARG A 336 4.73 26.01 71.28
C ARG A 336 4.60 24.52 70.93
N PRO A 337 3.62 23.78 71.50
CA PRO A 337 3.51 22.34 71.29
C PRO A 337 2.99 21.96 69.89
N LEU A 338 2.33 22.88 69.18
CA LEU A 338 1.78 22.66 67.84
C LEU A 338 1.98 23.91 66.97
N ARG A 339 2.46 23.70 65.74
CA ARG A 339 2.60 24.73 64.72
C ARG A 339 2.13 24.20 63.38
N CYS A 340 1.13 24.85 62.80
CA CYS A 340 0.70 24.64 61.44
C CYS A 340 1.19 25.80 60.57
N THR A 341 1.83 25.50 59.44
CA THR A 341 2.04 26.45 58.34
C THR A 341 1.28 25.97 57.13
N PHE A 342 0.61 26.87 56.42
CA PHE A 342 -0.28 26.50 55.34
C PHE A 342 -0.18 27.47 54.17
N GLU A 343 -0.56 26.96 52.99
CA GLU A 343 -0.79 27.73 51.79
C GLU A 343 -2.26 27.59 51.38
N CYS A 344 -2.82 28.66 50.83
CA CYS A 344 -4.21 28.68 50.39
C CYS A 344 -4.40 29.66 49.22
N LEU A 345 -5.54 29.53 48.57
CA LEU A 345 -6.02 30.44 47.52
C LEU A 345 -7.25 31.20 48.02
N PRO A 346 -7.57 32.37 47.46
CA PRO A 346 -8.94 32.88 47.53
C PRO A 346 -9.92 31.79 47.08
N ALA A 347 -11.02 31.57 47.82
CA ALA A 347 -11.96 30.50 47.49
C ALA A 347 -12.62 30.66 46.10
N ALA A 348 -12.65 31.88 45.56
CA ALA A 348 -13.13 32.16 44.21
C ALA A 348 -12.14 31.79 43.09
N THR A 349 -10.87 31.51 43.43
CA THR A 349 -9.84 31.11 42.46
C THR A 349 -9.88 29.60 42.28
N ALA A 350 -10.13 29.15 41.05
CA ALA A 350 -10.11 27.74 40.71
C ALA A 350 -8.69 27.18 40.83
N PHE A 351 -8.56 26.05 41.52
CA PHE A 351 -7.33 25.26 41.58
C PHE A 351 -7.32 24.25 40.44
N ARG A 352 -6.19 24.20 39.73
CA ARG A 352 -5.84 23.12 38.81
C ARG A 352 -4.46 22.62 39.17
N PRO A 353 -4.22 21.31 39.13
CA PRO A 353 -2.89 20.77 39.34
C PRO A 353 -1.92 21.28 38.26
N PRO A 354 -0.67 21.61 38.63
CA PRO A 354 0.36 21.90 37.64
C PRO A 354 0.71 20.61 36.88
N ARG A 355 1.13 20.73 35.62
CA ARG A 355 1.47 19.59 34.76
C ARG A 355 2.93 19.17 34.94
N ASP A 356 3.25 18.70 36.13
CA ASP A 356 4.61 18.39 36.57
C ASP A 356 5.01 16.95 36.30
N THR A 357 4.05 16.01 36.26
CA THR A 357 4.37 14.60 36.06
C THR A 357 4.84 14.36 34.62
N PRO A 358 6.06 13.83 34.42
CA PRO A 358 6.60 13.59 33.08
C PRO A 358 5.72 12.61 32.30
N ARG A 359 5.42 12.94 31.04
CA ARG A 359 4.76 11.98 30.14
C ARG A 359 5.71 10.84 29.79
N ALA A 360 5.18 9.61 29.73
CA ALA A 360 5.86 8.50 29.13
C ALA A 360 6.24 8.80 27.67
N LYS A 361 7.50 8.51 27.32
CA LYS A 361 8.02 8.71 25.96
C LYS A 361 8.66 7.43 25.43
N GLN A 362 8.41 7.16 24.16
CA GLN A 362 9.14 6.20 23.36
C GLN A 362 10.51 6.81 23.00
N ALA A 363 11.60 6.21 23.47
CA ALA A 363 12.95 6.73 23.29
C ALA A 363 13.54 6.48 21.89
N GLY A 364 13.03 5.50 21.14
CA GLY A 364 13.54 5.09 19.83
C GLY A 364 12.63 4.07 19.17
N LEU A 365 13.07 3.45 18.08
CA LEU A 365 12.26 2.44 17.37
C LEU A 365 11.89 1.27 18.29
N GLN A 366 10.64 0.83 18.18
CA GLN A 366 10.11 -0.33 18.89
C GLN A 366 9.60 -1.36 17.91
N THR A 367 9.53 -2.61 18.33
CA THR A 367 8.92 -3.68 17.55
C THR A 367 7.46 -3.86 17.97
N ALA A 368 6.62 -4.04 16.96
CA ALA A 368 5.21 -4.37 17.11
C ALA A 368 4.85 -5.49 16.11
N GLN A 369 3.74 -6.16 16.34
CA GLN A 369 3.17 -7.11 15.39
C GLN A 369 1.89 -6.55 14.81
N VAL A 370 1.69 -6.72 13.51
CA VAL A 370 0.43 -6.36 12.86
C VAL A 370 -0.64 -7.38 13.24
N VAL A 371 -1.78 -6.89 13.74
CA VAL A 371 -2.88 -7.69 14.26
C VAL A 371 -4.19 -7.33 13.57
N GLY A 372 -5.18 -8.22 13.65
CA GLY A 372 -6.46 -8.07 12.97
C GLY A 372 -7.27 -9.37 13.00
N PRO A 373 -8.44 -9.40 12.33
CA PRO A 373 -9.42 -10.45 12.55
C PRO A 373 -8.89 -11.81 12.08
N SER A 374 -9.24 -12.86 12.83
CA SER A 374 -8.84 -14.23 12.47
C SER A 374 -9.32 -14.60 11.06
N GLY A 375 -8.44 -15.24 10.29
CA GLY A 375 -8.70 -15.65 8.90
C GLY A 375 -8.45 -14.58 7.83
N GLN A 376 -8.11 -13.34 8.20
CA GLN A 376 -7.67 -12.31 7.24
C GLN A 376 -6.14 -12.25 7.13
N GLU A 377 -5.62 -12.06 5.92
CA GLU A 377 -4.18 -11.83 5.70
C GLU A 377 -3.81 -10.34 5.70
N VAL A 378 -4.74 -9.46 5.34
CA VAL A 378 -4.54 -8.01 5.22
C VAL A 378 -5.80 -7.30 5.75
N HIS A 379 -5.63 -6.36 6.68
CA HIS A 379 -6.74 -5.68 7.34
C HIS A 379 -6.45 -4.18 7.54
N PRO A 380 -6.50 -3.38 6.45
CA PRO A 380 -6.36 -1.94 6.56
C PRO A 380 -7.72 -1.26 6.79
N ASP A 381 -7.71 -0.05 7.34
CA ASP A 381 -8.89 0.82 7.28
C ASP A 381 -8.94 1.65 5.98
N SER A 382 -9.96 2.51 5.82
CA SER A 382 -10.14 3.37 4.65
C SER A 382 -8.98 4.35 4.40
N SER A 383 -8.15 4.60 5.41
CA SER A 383 -7.00 5.51 5.36
C SER A 383 -5.68 4.76 5.18
N GLY A 384 -5.71 3.43 4.99
CA GLY A 384 -4.52 2.59 4.87
C GLY A 384 -3.75 2.40 6.18
N ARG A 385 -4.40 2.66 7.33
CA ARG A 385 -3.85 2.34 8.65
C ARG A 385 -4.01 0.84 8.90
N VAL A 386 -3.17 0.29 9.77
CA VAL A 386 -3.28 -1.10 10.26
C VAL A 386 -3.37 -1.10 11.78
N ARG A 387 -3.86 -2.17 12.41
CA ARG A 387 -3.72 -2.35 13.87
C ARG A 387 -2.38 -3.01 14.19
N VAL A 388 -1.73 -2.56 15.26
CA VAL A 388 -0.50 -3.18 15.75
C VAL A 388 -0.54 -3.33 17.27
N GLN A 389 -0.12 -4.49 17.76
CA GLN A 389 0.18 -4.68 19.18
C GLN A 389 1.67 -4.49 19.43
N GLN A 390 1.99 -3.60 20.36
CA GLN A 390 3.35 -3.36 20.81
C GLN A 390 3.86 -4.55 21.62
N ARG A 391 5.14 -4.90 21.49
CA ARG A 391 5.71 -6.06 22.23
C ARG A 391 5.73 -5.90 23.74
N TRP A 392 5.65 -4.68 24.24
CA TRP A 392 5.57 -4.37 25.66
C TRP A 392 4.13 -4.32 26.19
N ASP A 393 3.12 -4.35 25.32
CA ASP A 393 1.73 -4.37 25.75
C ASP A 393 1.38 -5.77 26.27
N ARG A 394 1.30 -5.87 27.61
CA ARG A 394 1.03 -7.12 28.32
C ARG A 394 -0.45 -7.52 28.32
N GLN A 395 -1.37 -6.62 27.97
CA GLN A 395 -2.81 -6.85 28.07
C GLN A 395 -3.43 -7.27 26.72
N GLY A 396 -2.85 -6.84 25.60
CA GLY A 396 -3.32 -7.24 24.27
C GLY A 396 -3.22 -8.75 24.03
N GLN A 397 -4.19 -9.29 23.30
CA GLN A 397 -4.37 -10.73 23.04
C GLN A 397 -3.88 -11.17 21.65
N TRP A 398 -3.19 -10.30 20.92
CA TRP A 398 -2.71 -10.51 19.55
C TRP A 398 -3.83 -10.70 18.50
N ASP A 399 -4.96 -10.03 18.71
CA ASP A 399 -6.19 -10.11 17.90
C ASP A 399 -6.63 -8.72 17.38
N ASP A 400 -7.83 -8.64 16.79
CA ASP A 400 -8.40 -7.41 16.24
C ASP A 400 -8.91 -6.41 17.28
N GLU A 401 -8.92 -6.77 18.55
CA GLU A 401 -9.21 -5.84 19.66
C GLU A 401 -7.93 -5.21 20.21
N ALA A 402 -6.76 -5.78 19.92
CA ALA A 402 -5.47 -5.26 20.37
C ALA A 402 -4.98 -4.05 19.55
N GLY A 403 -4.40 -3.08 20.27
CA GLY A 403 -3.73 -1.91 19.69
C GLY A 403 -4.64 -0.96 18.91
N ARG A 404 -4.18 0.26 18.59
CA ARG A 404 -4.97 1.19 17.77
C ARG A 404 -4.70 1.05 16.27
N TRP A 405 -5.55 1.67 15.47
CA TRP A 405 -5.23 2.03 14.08
C TRP A 405 -4.02 2.98 14.05
N VAL A 406 -2.96 2.53 13.38
CA VAL A 406 -1.69 3.25 13.20
C VAL A 406 -1.40 3.49 11.72
N ARG A 407 -0.87 4.68 11.42
CA ARG A 407 -0.43 5.02 10.06
C ARG A 407 0.79 4.18 9.69
N VAL A 408 0.89 3.85 8.40
CA VAL A 408 2.02 3.13 7.83
C VAL A 408 2.75 4.07 6.88
N ILE A 409 4.07 4.19 7.05
CA ILE A 409 4.90 4.92 6.10
C ILE A 409 4.76 4.30 4.71
N GLN A 410 4.50 5.13 3.72
CA GLN A 410 4.51 4.73 2.32
C GLN A 410 5.84 5.11 1.68
N ARG A 411 6.18 4.46 0.56
CA ARG A 411 7.30 4.89 -0.26
C ARG A 411 7.02 6.32 -0.75
N GLY A 412 8.06 7.16 -0.87
CA GLY A 412 7.95 8.61 -1.10
C GLY A 412 7.37 9.08 -2.45
N THR A 413 6.56 8.26 -3.12
CA THR A 413 5.81 8.60 -4.33
C THR A 413 4.33 8.72 -3.97
N ALA A 414 3.62 9.71 -4.52
CA ALA A 414 2.26 10.08 -4.11
C ALA A 414 1.21 8.94 -4.14
N GLU A 415 1.42 7.89 -4.94
CA GLU A 415 0.42 6.83 -5.16
C GLU A 415 0.87 5.42 -4.75
N SER A 416 2.08 5.27 -4.19
CA SER A 416 2.56 3.94 -3.77
C SER A 416 1.88 3.49 -2.49
N VAL A 417 1.39 2.25 -2.48
CA VAL A 417 0.80 1.61 -1.30
C VAL A 417 1.43 0.24 -1.07
N LEU A 418 2.01 0.04 0.12
CA LEU A 418 2.48 -1.26 0.61
C LEU A 418 1.93 -1.50 2.02
N LEU A 419 0.89 -2.32 2.12
CA LEU A 419 0.24 -2.62 3.39
C LEU A 419 0.92 -3.81 4.10
N PRO A 420 1.27 -3.67 5.39
CA PRO A 420 1.70 -4.78 6.21
C PRO A 420 0.60 -5.84 6.33
N ARG A 421 1.01 -7.11 6.36
CA ARG A 421 0.09 -8.25 6.55
C ARG A 421 0.00 -8.66 8.01
N MET A 422 -1.08 -9.35 8.36
CA MET A 422 -1.26 -9.91 9.69
C MET A 422 -0.08 -10.80 10.09
N GLY A 423 0.32 -10.74 11.36
CA GLY A 423 1.42 -11.52 11.92
C GLY A 423 2.82 -10.94 11.65
N TRP A 424 2.97 -10.01 10.70
CA TRP A 424 4.29 -9.43 10.41
C TRP A 424 4.82 -8.61 11.59
N ASN A 425 6.11 -8.78 11.88
CA ASN A 425 6.82 -7.86 12.75
C ASN A 425 7.18 -6.58 12.00
N VAL A 426 6.91 -5.46 12.65
CA VAL A 426 7.14 -4.11 12.14
C VAL A 426 7.89 -3.26 13.16
N LEU A 427 8.60 -2.25 12.66
CA LEU A 427 9.17 -1.21 13.49
C LEU A 427 8.20 -0.03 13.58
N THR A 428 7.99 0.47 14.79
CA THR A 428 7.17 1.64 15.07
C THR A 428 8.00 2.77 15.67
N VAL A 429 7.69 4.00 15.27
CA VAL A 429 8.13 5.24 15.93
C VAL A 429 6.89 5.98 16.45
N SER A 430 7.04 6.80 17.46
CA SER A 430 5.94 7.64 17.95
C SER A 430 6.14 9.11 17.61
N GLU A 431 5.07 9.80 17.24
CA GLU A 431 5.09 11.25 16.99
C GLU A 431 5.49 12.02 18.27
N GLU A 432 6.52 12.87 18.19
CA GLU A 432 7.11 13.55 19.37
C GLU A 432 7.53 12.59 20.50
N GLY A 433 7.72 11.31 20.19
CA GLY A 433 7.96 10.25 21.16
C GLY A 433 6.74 9.88 22.01
N SER A 434 5.54 10.34 21.70
CA SER A 434 4.32 10.05 22.46
C SER A 434 3.88 8.59 22.31
N VAL A 435 3.94 7.80 23.38
CA VAL A 435 3.58 6.37 23.37
C VAL A 435 2.13 6.07 22.93
N ASP A 436 1.27 7.10 22.94
CA ASP A 436 -0.12 7.03 22.50
C ASP A 436 -0.28 7.10 20.96
N LEU A 437 0.78 7.49 20.23
CA LEU A 437 0.74 7.83 18.79
C LEU A 437 1.82 7.08 17.98
N PRO A 438 1.84 5.74 18.01
CA PRO A 438 2.74 4.95 17.18
C PRO A 438 2.39 5.04 15.68
N VAL A 439 3.44 4.96 14.86
CA VAL A 439 3.43 4.95 13.40
C VAL A 439 4.37 3.84 12.93
N VAL A 440 3.90 3.01 11.99
CA VAL A 440 4.72 1.95 11.39
C VAL A 440 5.68 2.55 10.37
N VAL A 441 6.97 2.27 10.51
CA VAL A 441 8.03 2.80 9.63
C VAL A 441 8.74 1.75 8.79
N ALA A 442 8.69 0.48 9.16
CA ALA A 442 9.30 -0.58 8.37
C ALA A 442 8.72 -1.95 8.73
N ARG A 443 8.77 -2.88 7.78
CA ARG A 443 8.70 -4.31 8.05
C ARG A 443 10.11 -4.82 8.35
N ILE A 444 10.22 -5.77 9.28
CA ILE A 444 11.44 -6.53 9.54
C ILE A 444 11.20 -8.02 9.29
N PHE A 445 12.25 -8.75 8.92
CA PHE A 445 12.23 -10.21 8.89
C PHE A 445 12.54 -10.78 10.27
N ASP A 446 12.05 -11.98 10.53
CA ASP A 446 12.22 -12.71 11.78
C ASP A 446 12.18 -14.23 11.52
N GLY A 447 12.20 -15.04 12.58
CA GLY A 447 12.20 -16.50 12.45
C GLY A 447 10.90 -17.11 11.91
N GLU A 448 9.76 -16.41 12.06
CA GLU A 448 8.46 -16.84 11.52
C GLU A 448 8.29 -16.37 10.07
N HIS A 449 8.86 -15.21 9.74
CA HIS A 449 8.85 -14.59 8.42
C HIS A 449 10.29 -14.33 7.96
N PRO A 450 11.03 -15.37 7.53
CA PRO A 450 12.39 -15.18 7.02
C PRO A 450 12.40 -14.55 5.62
N PRO A 451 13.57 -14.10 5.13
CA PRO A 451 13.75 -13.73 3.73
C PRO A 451 13.34 -14.88 2.78
N THR A 452 12.75 -14.53 1.63
CA THR A 452 12.22 -15.52 0.67
C THR A 452 13.30 -16.41 0.06
N TYR A 453 14.47 -15.83 -0.23
CA TYR A 453 15.62 -16.56 -0.74
C TYR A 453 16.58 -16.85 0.42
N ALA A 454 17.12 -18.06 0.45
CA ALA A 454 18.07 -18.49 1.47
C ALA A 454 19.31 -17.58 1.47
N LEU A 455 19.72 -17.15 2.67
CA LEU A 455 20.91 -16.36 2.90
C LEU A 455 21.89 -17.18 3.75
N PRO A 456 23.21 -17.09 3.48
CA PRO A 456 23.87 -16.10 2.61
C PRO A 456 23.96 -16.46 1.11
N GLU A 457 23.42 -17.59 0.66
CA GLU A 457 23.58 -18.09 -0.71
C GLU A 457 23.06 -17.10 -1.78
N ALA A 458 21.98 -16.37 -1.48
CA ALA A 458 21.38 -15.39 -2.38
C ALA A 458 21.73 -13.93 -2.03
N MET A 459 22.89 -13.67 -1.40
CA MET A 459 23.26 -12.33 -0.90
C MET A 459 23.36 -11.22 -1.96
N THR A 460 23.49 -11.59 -3.24
CA THR A 460 23.57 -10.68 -4.40
C THR A 460 22.20 -10.40 -5.03
N ARG A 461 21.10 -10.97 -4.50
CA ARG A 461 19.76 -10.76 -5.04
C ARG A 461 19.08 -9.55 -4.45
N VAL A 462 18.52 -8.71 -5.32
CA VAL A 462 17.61 -7.62 -4.96
C VAL A 462 16.20 -8.00 -5.41
N THR A 463 15.22 -7.96 -4.52
CA THR A 463 13.88 -8.51 -4.80
C THR A 463 12.76 -7.56 -4.36
N TYR A 464 11.77 -7.38 -5.23
CA TYR A 464 10.47 -6.79 -4.94
C TYR A 464 9.40 -7.84 -5.24
N ARG A 465 9.00 -8.57 -4.21
CA ARG A 465 8.10 -9.72 -4.33
C ARG A 465 6.85 -9.54 -3.50
N THR A 466 5.71 -9.87 -4.10
CA THR A 466 4.39 -9.91 -3.45
C THR A 466 3.81 -11.31 -3.53
N ALA A 467 3.06 -11.74 -2.52
CA ALA A 467 2.35 -13.01 -2.53
C ALA A 467 0.89 -12.79 -2.92
N THR A 468 0.29 -13.74 -3.65
CA THR A 468 -1.17 -13.75 -3.86
C THR A 468 -1.90 -13.78 -2.51
N THR A 469 -3.01 -13.06 -2.41
CA THR A 469 -3.84 -12.99 -1.21
C THR A 469 -5.32 -12.96 -1.59
N PRO A 470 -6.21 -13.66 -0.85
CA PRO A 470 -5.90 -14.61 0.23
C PRO A 470 -5.37 -15.96 -0.30
N GLY A 471 -4.74 -16.76 0.56
CA GLY A 471 -4.45 -18.18 0.35
C GLY A 471 -3.07 -18.49 -0.26
N GLY A 472 -2.28 -17.49 -0.65
CA GLY A 472 -0.95 -17.70 -1.20
C GLY A 472 -0.94 -18.47 -2.54
N GLY A 473 0.15 -19.20 -2.80
CA GLY A 473 0.27 -20.13 -3.93
C GLY A 473 0.96 -19.59 -5.20
N SER A 474 0.87 -18.28 -5.45
CA SER A 474 1.63 -17.61 -6.52
C SER A 474 2.18 -16.26 -6.06
N PHE A 475 3.00 -15.63 -6.90
CA PHE A 475 3.67 -14.37 -6.56
C PHE A 475 3.88 -13.49 -7.78
N ASN A 476 3.92 -12.18 -7.58
CA ASN A 476 4.49 -11.25 -8.56
C ASN A 476 5.87 -10.84 -8.06
N GLU A 477 6.85 -10.76 -8.96
CA GLU A 477 8.23 -10.47 -8.56
C GLU A 477 8.97 -9.67 -9.62
N LEU A 478 9.73 -8.68 -9.15
CA LEU A 478 10.85 -8.07 -9.87
C LEU A 478 12.13 -8.40 -9.11
N ARG A 479 13.07 -9.08 -9.76
CA ARG A 479 14.30 -9.56 -9.16
C ARG A 479 15.51 -9.20 -10.02
N TYR A 480 16.60 -8.85 -9.36
CA TYR A 480 17.91 -8.66 -9.96
C TYR A 480 18.90 -9.61 -9.31
N GLU A 481 19.70 -10.30 -10.11
CA GLU A 481 20.86 -11.08 -9.70
C GLU A 481 22.13 -10.38 -10.17
N ASP A 482 23.04 -10.08 -9.24
CA ASP A 482 24.25 -9.31 -9.52
C ASP A 482 25.53 -10.18 -9.50
N ILE A 483 25.40 -11.51 -9.53
CA ILE A 483 26.55 -12.42 -9.64
C ILE A 483 27.27 -12.21 -10.97
N SER A 484 28.58 -11.98 -10.91
CA SER A 484 29.41 -11.80 -12.10
C SER A 484 29.36 -13.02 -13.03
N GLY A 485 29.00 -12.80 -14.30
CA GLY A 485 28.89 -13.85 -15.31
C GLY A 485 27.56 -14.62 -15.26
N SER A 486 26.65 -14.24 -14.37
CA SER A 486 25.31 -14.83 -14.24
C SER A 486 24.28 -13.77 -13.84
N GLN A 487 24.49 -12.52 -14.28
CA GLN A 487 23.56 -11.44 -13.99
C GLN A 487 22.21 -11.70 -14.66
N GLU A 488 21.12 -11.37 -13.95
CA GLU A 488 19.77 -11.60 -14.44
C GLU A 488 18.82 -10.50 -13.95
N MET A 489 17.94 -10.05 -14.83
CA MET A 489 16.71 -9.37 -14.42
C MET A 489 15.54 -10.32 -14.68
N PHE A 490 14.81 -10.66 -13.62
CA PHE A 490 13.65 -11.54 -13.67
C PHE A 490 12.38 -10.76 -13.34
N MET A 491 11.35 -10.94 -14.16
CA MET A 491 10.03 -10.38 -13.94
C MET A 491 8.98 -11.48 -14.04
N ASN A 492 8.13 -11.59 -13.02
CA ASN A 492 7.05 -12.55 -12.97
C ASN A 492 5.71 -11.88 -12.70
N ALA A 493 4.73 -12.17 -13.55
CA ALA A 493 3.32 -11.88 -13.31
C ALA A 493 2.59 -13.18 -13.02
N SER A 494 1.95 -13.28 -11.86
CA SER A 494 1.18 -14.47 -11.45
C SER A 494 -0.06 -14.72 -12.32
N LYS A 495 -0.53 -13.70 -13.05
CA LYS A 495 -1.69 -13.78 -13.95
C LYS A 495 -1.50 -12.85 -15.15
N ASN A 496 -2.17 -11.70 -15.17
CA ASN A 496 -2.11 -10.76 -16.29
C ASN A 496 -0.88 -9.85 -16.15
N MET A 497 -0.16 -9.66 -17.25
CA MET A 497 0.86 -8.61 -17.38
C MET A 497 0.39 -7.59 -18.41
N GLN A 498 0.37 -6.31 -18.04
CA GLN A 498 0.03 -5.21 -18.94
C GLN A 498 1.20 -4.21 -18.95
N VAL A 499 1.58 -3.77 -20.15
CA VAL A 499 2.65 -2.79 -20.34
C VAL A 499 2.12 -1.69 -21.24
N THR A 500 2.07 -0.47 -20.72
CA THR A 500 1.65 0.72 -21.47
C THR A 500 2.84 1.66 -21.60
N VAL A 501 3.15 2.06 -22.84
CA VAL A 501 4.21 3.02 -23.15
C VAL A 501 3.57 4.19 -23.91
N ASN A 502 3.58 5.38 -23.30
CA ASN A 502 2.86 6.54 -23.83
C ASN A 502 3.59 7.27 -24.98
N ASP A 503 4.86 6.96 -25.21
CA ASP A 503 5.67 7.60 -26.25
C ASP A 503 6.48 6.56 -27.04
N ALA A 504 7.74 6.30 -26.65
CA ALA A 504 8.63 5.39 -27.37
C ALA A 504 9.08 4.19 -26.51
N LYS A 505 9.10 2.98 -27.11
CA LYS A 505 9.73 1.77 -26.56
C LYS A 505 10.94 1.40 -27.43
N THR A 506 12.10 1.25 -26.82
CA THR A 506 13.30 0.70 -27.47
C THR A 506 13.73 -0.57 -26.75
N GLU A 507 14.01 -1.62 -27.51
CA GLU A 507 14.49 -2.91 -26.99
C GLU A 507 15.69 -3.35 -27.83
N ALA A 508 16.84 -3.53 -27.18
CA ALA A 508 18.08 -3.97 -27.83
C ALA A 508 18.59 -5.23 -27.14
N VAL A 509 18.61 -6.34 -27.88
CA VAL A 509 19.12 -7.63 -27.42
C VAL A 509 20.35 -7.96 -28.24
N HIS A 510 21.50 -8.08 -27.58
CA HIS A 510 22.79 -8.26 -28.25
C HIS A 510 23.08 -9.71 -28.64
N ASN A 511 22.42 -10.66 -27.96
CA ASN A 511 22.54 -12.07 -28.26
C ASN A 511 21.18 -12.59 -28.75
N ASP A 512 20.53 -13.47 -28.00
CA ASP A 512 19.32 -14.14 -28.46
C ASP A 512 18.06 -13.62 -27.77
N VAL A 513 16.95 -13.59 -28.50
CA VAL A 513 15.60 -13.42 -27.96
C VAL A 513 14.78 -14.68 -28.25
N THR A 514 14.07 -15.20 -27.25
CA THR A 514 13.13 -16.31 -27.39
C THR A 514 11.76 -15.89 -26.88
N GLN A 515 10.73 -16.08 -27.69
CA GLN A 515 9.34 -15.79 -27.33
C GLN A 515 8.47 -17.03 -27.53
N SER A 516 7.71 -17.41 -26.52
CA SER A 516 6.79 -18.55 -26.57
C SER A 516 5.41 -18.11 -26.11
N ILE A 517 4.42 -18.23 -26.99
CA ILE A 517 3.04 -17.79 -26.77
C ILE A 517 2.14 -19.02 -26.83
N GLY A 518 1.49 -19.34 -25.71
CA GLY A 518 0.75 -20.60 -25.56
C GLY A 518 -0.59 -20.67 -26.31
N VAL A 519 -1.16 -19.53 -26.71
CA VAL A 519 -2.47 -19.47 -27.38
C VAL A 519 -2.41 -18.56 -28.60
N ASN A 520 -2.57 -17.24 -28.42
CA ASN A 520 -2.70 -16.28 -29.53
C ASN A 520 -1.74 -15.09 -29.36
N SER A 521 -1.22 -14.59 -30.48
CA SER A 521 -0.49 -13.32 -30.58
C SER A 521 -1.20 -12.40 -31.57
N SER A 522 -1.38 -11.13 -31.22
CA SER A 522 -1.94 -10.09 -32.10
C SER A 522 -1.02 -8.89 -32.11
N SER A 523 -0.77 -8.31 -33.28
CA SER A 523 0.08 -7.13 -33.45
C SER A 523 -0.60 -6.13 -34.39
N ASP A 524 -0.89 -4.95 -33.85
CA ASP A 524 -1.53 -3.86 -34.56
C ASP A 524 -0.57 -2.66 -34.62
N VAL A 525 -0.07 -2.36 -35.83
CA VAL A 525 0.87 -1.25 -36.06
C VAL A 525 0.17 -0.13 -36.83
N GLY A 526 0.00 1.03 -36.20
CA GLY A 526 -0.83 2.11 -36.75
C GLY A 526 -0.28 2.83 -37.99
N ASN A 527 1.02 2.71 -38.29
CA ASN A 527 1.64 3.37 -39.44
C ASN A 527 2.56 2.44 -40.25
N SER A 528 3.76 2.14 -39.75
CA SER A 528 4.76 1.34 -40.47
C SER A 528 5.36 0.26 -39.58
N ALA A 529 5.36 -0.98 -40.05
CA ALA A 529 6.16 -2.07 -39.51
C ALA A 529 7.34 -2.34 -40.46
N SER A 530 8.54 -2.53 -39.92
CA SER A 530 9.74 -2.86 -40.67
C SER A 530 10.52 -3.94 -39.95
N GLU A 531 10.81 -5.04 -40.64
CA GLU A 531 11.61 -6.16 -40.16
C GLU A 531 12.81 -6.34 -41.08
N ASN A 532 14.03 -6.38 -40.51
CA ASN A 532 15.25 -6.58 -41.26
C ASN A 532 16.02 -7.77 -40.68
N VAL A 533 16.05 -8.88 -41.41
CA VAL A 533 16.75 -10.11 -41.02
C VAL A 533 17.99 -10.26 -41.90
N VAL A 534 19.18 -10.15 -41.31
CA VAL A 534 20.47 -10.27 -42.04
C VAL A 534 20.78 -11.73 -42.38
N GLY A 535 20.41 -12.65 -41.50
CA GLY A 535 20.56 -14.09 -41.70
C GLY A 535 19.34 -14.72 -42.34
N ASN A 536 18.95 -15.89 -41.84
CA ASN A 536 17.80 -16.64 -42.35
C ASN A 536 16.52 -16.27 -41.59
N GLN A 537 15.42 -16.11 -42.31
CA GLN A 537 14.06 -16.09 -41.75
C GLN A 537 13.37 -17.42 -42.07
N SER A 538 12.79 -18.07 -41.06
CA SER A 538 12.01 -19.30 -41.23
C SER A 538 10.65 -19.13 -40.56
N VAL A 539 9.59 -19.39 -41.31
CA VAL A 539 8.19 -19.29 -40.85
C VAL A 539 7.52 -20.62 -41.12
N THR A 540 6.92 -21.21 -40.09
CA THR A 540 6.12 -22.45 -40.20
C THR A 540 4.71 -22.18 -39.69
N VAL A 541 3.73 -22.33 -40.57
CA VAL A 541 2.31 -22.15 -40.24
C VAL A 541 1.62 -23.50 -40.36
N GLY A 542 1.11 -24.03 -39.24
CA GLY A 542 0.42 -25.33 -39.21
C GLY A 542 -1.02 -25.30 -39.75
N GLY A 543 -1.62 -24.11 -39.80
CA GLY A 543 -2.97 -23.86 -40.33
C GLY A 543 -2.92 -23.05 -41.63
N ASN A 544 -3.77 -22.03 -41.73
CA ASN A 544 -3.81 -21.13 -42.88
C ASN A 544 -2.89 -19.92 -42.66
N ASP A 545 -2.19 -19.51 -43.71
CA ASP A 545 -1.50 -18.22 -43.81
C ASP A 545 -2.29 -17.32 -44.77
N GLU A 546 -2.79 -16.18 -44.27
CA GLU A 546 -3.61 -15.23 -45.03
C GLU A 546 -2.94 -13.85 -45.06
N GLN A 547 -2.59 -13.38 -46.26
CA GLN A 547 -1.98 -12.07 -46.48
C GLN A 547 -2.91 -11.18 -47.32
N SER A 548 -3.36 -10.07 -46.74
CA SER A 548 -4.13 -9.03 -47.44
C SER A 548 -3.31 -7.75 -47.52
N THR A 549 -3.10 -7.23 -48.73
CA THR A 549 -2.34 -6.00 -48.97
C THR A 549 -3.19 -5.00 -49.74
N GLY A 550 -3.46 -3.83 -49.13
CA GLY A 550 -4.39 -2.85 -49.70
C GLY A 550 -3.87 -2.10 -50.94
N ALA A 551 -2.55 -2.07 -51.15
CA ALA A 551 -1.92 -1.41 -52.30
C ALA A 551 -1.07 -2.40 -53.10
N ALA A 552 0.23 -2.50 -52.82
CA ALA A 552 1.16 -3.33 -53.57
C ALA A 552 1.91 -4.30 -52.64
N LEU A 553 1.95 -5.58 -53.02
CA LEU A 553 2.86 -6.57 -52.47
C LEU A 553 4.07 -6.69 -53.42
N MET A 554 5.28 -6.42 -52.93
CA MET A 554 6.52 -6.54 -53.70
C MET A 554 7.38 -7.67 -53.11
N GLN A 555 7.76 -8.63 -53.94
CA GLN A 555 8.67 -9.71 -53.58
C GLN A 555 9.85 -9.71 -54.56
N LEU A 556 11.04 -9.37 -54.07
CA LEU A 556 12.28 -9.44 -54.84
C LEU A 556 13.07 -10.66 -54.37
N ILE A 557 13.34 -11.59 -55.28
CA ILE A 557 14.00 -12.85 -54.98
C ILE A 557 15.35 -12.83 -55.70
N GLY A 558 16.44 -12.78 -54.94
CA GLY A 558 17.79 -12.62 -55.49
C GLY A 558 18.38 -13.90 -56.10
N ALA A 559 17.81 -15.07 -55.76
CA ALA A 559 18.21 -16.37 -56.27
C ALA A 559 16.95 -17.18 -56.64
N ASP A 560 16.67 -18.27 -55.92
CA ASP A 560 15.60 -19.20 -56.27
C ASP A 560 14.29 -18.94 -55.51
N GLN A 561 13.16 -19.14 -56.20
CA GLN A 561 11.83 -19.28 -55.57
C GLN A 561 11.29 -20.68 -55.82
N TYR A 562 10.94 -21.39 -54.74
CA TYR A 562 10.26 -22.69 -54.82
C TYR A 562 8.81 -22.54 -54.33
N LEU A 563 7.85 -22.74 -55.22
CA LEU A 563 6.42 -22.72 -54.89
C LEU A 563 5.77 -24.05 -55.25
N SER A 564 5.28 -24.77 -54.25
CA SER A 564 4.50 -26.01 -54.42
C SER A 564 3.09 -25.81 -53.90
N VAL A 565 2.10 -26.07 -54.74
CA VAL A 565 0.67 -25.98 -54.38
C VAL A 565 0.06 -27.36 -54.54
N GLY A 566 -0.22 -28.04 -53.43
CA GLY A 566 -0.80 -29.39 -53.45
C GLY A 566 -2.29 -29.43 -53.82
N GLY A 567 -2.99 -28.31 -53.65
CA GLY A 567 -4.41 -28.13 -54.01
C GLY A 567 -4.59 -27.23 -55.24
N LEU A 568 -5.49 -26.25 -55.13
CA LEU A 568 -5.79 -25.29 -56.20
C LEU A 568 -4.96 -24.01 -56.07
N ARG A 569 -4.39 -23.55 -57.19
CA ARG A 569 -3.88 -22.16 -57.34
C ARG A 569 -4.87 -21.36 -58.20
N LYS A 570 -5.44 -20.29 -57.65
CA LYS A 570 -6.32 -19.34 -58.38
C LYS A 570 -5.62 -17.99 -58.46
N LEU A 571 -5.41 -17.47 -59.67
CA LEU A 571 -4.82 -16.15 -59.90
C LEU A 571 -5.83 -15.28 -60.65
N TRP A 572 -6.11 -14.10 -60.11
CA TRP A 572 -6.97 -13.08 -60.73
C TRP A 572 -6.15 -11.81 -60.92
N VAL A 573 -5.97 -11.38 -62.17
CA VAL A 573 -5.25 -10.16 -62.50
C VAL A 573 -6.19 -9.20 -63.19
N GLY A 574 -6.43 -8.04 -62.59
CA GLY A 574 -7.40 -7.05 -63.10
C GLY A 574 -6.89 -6.24 -64.30
N LEU A 575 -5.57 -6.19 -64.50
CA LEU A 575 -4.92 -5.51 -65.61
C LEU A 575 -3.97 -6.49 -66.33
N THR A 576 -2.67 -6.38 -66.09
CA THR A 576 -1.65 -7.14 -66.82
C THR A 576 -0.94 -8.14 -65.92
N GLU A 577 -0.96 -9.41 -66.29
CA GLU A 577 0.00 -10.42 -65.81
C GLU A 577 1.17 -10.47 -66.80
N SER A 578 2.40 -10.29 -66.32
CA SER A 578 3.61 -10.40 -67.15
C SER A 578 4.57 -11.39 -66.53
N THR A 579 5.02 -12.35 -67.33
CA THR A 579 6.07 -13.30 -66.96
C THR A 579 7.20 -13.15 -67.97
N HIS A 580 8.39 -12.76 -67.53
CA HIS A 580 9.59 -12.69 -68.35
C HIS A 580 10.56 -13.78 -67.94
N VAL A 581 10.93 -14.65 -68.87
CA VAL A 581 11.88 -15.76 -68.63
C VAL A 581 13.00 -15.66 -69.64
N VAL A 582 14.25 -15.54 -69.16
CA VAL A 582 15.43 -15.30 -70.01
C VAL A 582 15.88 -16.56 -70.75
N ASN A 583 15.81 -17.72 -70.09
CA ASN A 583 16.30 -18.98 -70.65
C ASN A 583 15.14 -19.92 -71.04
N VAL A 584 14.66 -20.74 -70.10
CA VAL A 584 13.62 -21.75 -70.39
C VAL A 584 12.41 -21.56 -69.50
N ARG A 585 11.22 -21.43 -70.11
CA ARG A 585 9.92 -21.60 -69.44
C ARG A 585 9.34 -22.96 -69.80
N GLN A 586 9.07 -23.81 -68.81
CA GLN A 586 8.36 -25.08 -68.99
C GLN A 586 7.00 -25.04 -68.30
N LEU A 587 5.95 -25.44 -69.02
CA LEU A 587 4.60 -25.61 -68.47
C LEU A 587 4.13 -27.03 -68.82
N LEU A 588 4.01 -27.89 -67.80
CA LEU A 588 3.51 -29.26 -67.95
C LEU A 588 2.10 -29.34 -67.38
N VAL A 589 1.13 -29.76 -68.20
CA VAL A 589 -0.28 -29.86 -67.79
C VAL A 589 -0.76 -31.30 -67.97
N GLY A 590 -1.05 -31.98 -66.85
CA GLY A 590 -1.52 -33.37 -66.87
C GLY A 590 -2.95 -33.55 -67.40
N GLY A 591 -3.80 -32.53 -67.22
CA GLY A 591 -5.18 -32.48 -67.72
C GLY A 591 -5.32 -31.64 -68.98
N ALA A 592 -6.28 -30.70 -68.97
CA ALA A 592 -6.51 -29.77 -70.08
C ALA A 592 -5.81 -28.42 -69.85
N LEU A 593 -5.24 -27.84 -70.91
CA LEU A 593 -4.78 -26.45 -70.96
C LEU A 593 -5.81 -25.62 -71.74
N ILE A 594 -6.37 -24.59 -71.11
CA ILE A 594 -7.40 -23.72 -71.70
C ILE A 594 -6.93 -22.28 -71.58
N ASP A 595 -6.63 -21.65 -72.72
CA ASP A 595 -6.25 -20.24 -72.82
C ASP A 595 -7.29 -19.49 -73.65
N VAL A 596 -7.98 -18.51 -73.05
CA VAL A 596 -9.03 -17.73 -73.72
C VAL A 596 -8.71 -16.25 -73.59
N SER A 597 -8.62 -15.55 -74.71
CA SER A 597 -8.35 -14.11 -74.77
C SER A 597 -9.39 -13.37 -75.61
N LEU A 598 -9.73 -12.15 -75.20
CA LEU A 598 -10.50 -11.20 -76.02
C LEU A 598 -9.58 -10.31 -76.90
N GLY A 599 -8.27 -10.38 -76.68
CA GLY A 599 -7.27 -9.75 -77.53
C GLY A 599 -6.44 -10.79 -78.26
N ASP A 600 -5.30 -10.39 -78.81
CA ASP A 600 -4.42 -11.32 -79.49
C ASP A 600 -3.83 -12.34 -78.50
N VAL A 601 -3.66 -13.56 -78.97
CA VAL A 601 -2.80 -14.54 -78.30
C VAL A 601 -1.52 -14.61 -79.12
N SER A 602 -0.45 -14.02 -78.61
CA SER A 602 0.86 -14.06 -79.26
C SER A 602 1.88 -14.80 -78.40
N LEU A 603 2.61 -15.71 -79.03
CA LEU A 603 3.76 -16.39 -78.45
C LEU A 603 4.96 -16.18 -79.37
N THR A 604 5.97 -15.48 -78.86
CA THR A 604 7.24 -15.31 -79.58
C THR A 604 8.37 -15.91 -78.75
N SER A 605 9.07 -16.91 -79.29
CA SER A 605 10.14 -17.60 -78.56
C SER A 605 11.22 -18.18 -79.48
N PRO A 606 12.49 -18.34 -79.05
CA PRO A 606 13.48 -19.14 -79.77
C PRO A 606 13.20 -20.65 -79.74
N LEU A 607 12.46 -21.15 -78.74
CA LEU A 607 12.08 -22.55 -78.55
C LEU A 607 10.77 -22.62 -77.75
N THR A 608 9.82 -23.41 -78.20
CA THR A 608 8.55 -23.64 -77.50
C THR A 608 8.37 -25.12 -77.24
N ASN A 609 8.16 -25.50 -75.97
CA ASN A 609 7.81 -26.86 -75.55
C ASN A 609 6.48 -26.82 -74.78
N VAL A 610 5.44 -27.41 -75.36
CA VAL A 610 4.12 -27.51 -74.74
C VAL A 610 3.71 -28.97 -74.69
N LEU A 611 3.54 -29.49 -73.47
CA LEU A 611 3.08 -30.85 -73.20
C LEU A 611 1.75 -30.82 -72.47
N VAL A 612 0.70 -31.32 -73.13
CA VAL A 612 -0.66 -31.40 -72.59
C VAL A 612 -1.13 -32.84 -72.64
N GLY A 613 -1.41 -33.43 -71.48
CA GLY A 613 -1.86 -34.82 -71.37
C GLY A 613 -3.28 -35.05 -71.90
N GLY A 614 -4.15 -34.03 -71.80
CA GLY A 614 -5.53 -34.05 -72.29
C GLY A 614 -5.73 -33.21 -73.56
N ALA A 615 -6.70 -32.29 -73.52
CA ALA A 615 -7.02 -31.40 -74.63
C ALA A 615 -6.40 -30.00 -74.48
N MET A 616 -6.06 -29.39 -75.60
CA MET A 616 -5.63 -27.98 -75.67
C MET A 616 -6.72 -27.16 -76.35
N VAL A 617 -7.17 -26.08 -75.71
CA VAL A 617 -8.13 -25.14 -76.27
C VAL A 617 -7.55 -23.73 -76.19
N LYS A 618 -7.33 -23.12 -77.35
CA LYS A 618 -7.02 -21.68 -77.45
C LYS A 618 -8.12 -20.96 -78.21
N CYS A 619 -8.60 -19.84 -77.66
CA CYS A 619 -9.63 -19.02 -78.28
C CYS A 619 -9.23 -17.53 -78.24
N SER A 620 -9.33 -16.85 -79.37
CA SER A 620 -9.07 -15.42 -79.55
C SER A 620 -10.14 -14.82 -80.46
N VAL A 621 -10.66 -13.64 -80.13
CA VAL A 621 -11.58 -12.90 -81.03
C VAL A 621 -10.84 -11.99 -82.01
N ASN A 622 -9.52 -11.86 -81.90
CA ASN A 622 -8.68 -11.11 -82.83
C ASN A 622 -7.73 -12.08 -83.56
N GLU A 623 -6.43 -11.98 -83.30
CA GLU A 623 -5.40 -12.81 -83.91
C GLU A 623 -4.82 -13.84 -82.94
N MET A 624 -4.33 -14.94 -83.49
CA MET A 624 -3.38 -15.85 -82.84
C MET A 624 -2.11 -15.87 -83.67
N ASN A 625 -0.97 -15.61 -83.02
CA ASN A 625 0.32 -15.64 -83.69
C ASN A 625 1.33 -16.43 -82.87
N GLU A 626 1.91 -17.46 -83.46
CA GLU A 626 3.03 -18.20 -82.87
C GLU A 626 4.26 -17.99 -83.75
N VAL A 627 5.24 -17.26 -83.24
CA VAL A 627 6.48 -16.94 -83.93
C VAL A 627 7.64 -17.60 -83.20
N VAL A 628 8.19 -18.66 -83.80
CA VAL A 628 9.33 -19.38 -83.25
C VAL A 628 10.58 -19.13 -84.08
N ASN A 629 11.34 -18.11 -83.67
CA ASN A 629 12.52 -17.63 -84.38
C ASN A 629 13.80 -18.26 -83.81
N GLY A 630 13.96 -19.57 -83.99
CA GLY A 630 15.10 -20.31 -83.44
C GLY A 630 15.08 -21.80 -83.72
N TRP A 631 15.17 -22.60 -82.66
CA TRP A 631 15.48 -24.04 -82.70
C TRP A 631 14.31 -24.90 -83.20
N GLY A 632 13.08 -24.59 -82.81
CA GLY A 632 11.89 -25.34 -83.22
C GLY A 632 10.72 -25.19 -82.25
N ALA A 633 9.53 -25.61 -82.68
CA ALA A 633 8.33 -25.68 -81.84
C ALA A 633 7.88 -27.14 -81.72
N TYR A 634 7.80 -27.64 -80.49
CA TYR A 634 7.40 -29.01 -80.19
C TYR A 634 6.12 -28.99 -79.35
N GLN A 635 5.03 -29.45 -79.95
CA GLN A 635 3.73 -29.52 -79.29
C GLN A 635 3.24 -30.96 -79.29
N THR A 636 3.06 -31.53 -78.10
CA THR A 636 2.52 -32.88 -77.91
C THR A 636 1.21 -32.78 -77.13
N ILE A 637 0.11 -33.15 -77.78
CA ILE A 637 -1.24 -33.10 -77.23
C ILE A 637 -1.80 -34.52 -77.20
N GLY A 638 -2.08 -35.04 -76.00
CA GLY A 638 -2.61 -36.40 -75.82
C GLY A 638 -4.04 -36.60 -76.32
N GLY A 639 -4.83 -35.52 -76.44
CA GLY A 639 -6.24 -35.53 -76.86
C GLY A 639 -6.53 -34.69 -78.11
N ALA A 640 -7.59 -33.90 -78.06
CA ALA A 640 -8.00 -32.99 -79.16
C ALA A 640 -7.39 -31.59 -78.99
N LYS A 641 -7.07 -30.94 -80.13
CA LYS A 641 -6.60 -29.56 -80.17
C LYS A 641 -7.60 -28.67 -80.91
N PHE A 642 -8.03 -27.60 -80.25
CA PHE A 642 -8.93 -26.58 -80.79
C PHE A 642 -8.25 -25.23 -80.75
N GLU A 643 -8.06 -24.62 -81.91
CA GLU A 643 -7.55 -23.25 -82.01
C GLU A 643 -8.51 -22.42 -82.88
N LEU A 644 -9.09 -21.38 -82.28
CA LEU A 644 -10.14 -20.56 -82.86
C LEU A 644 -9.73 -19.09 -82.83
N ALA A 645 -9.51 -18.49 -84.01
CA ALA A 645 -9.23 -17.07 -84.18
C ALA A 645 -10.23 -16.45 -85.17
N ALA A 646 -10.76 -15.27 -84.88
CA ALA A 646 -11.75 -14.64 -85.76
C ALA A 646 -11.12 -13.99 -87.00
N ILE A 647 -9.88 -13.49 -86.89
CA ILE A 647 -9.18 -12.78 -87.96
C ILE A 647 -8.10 -13.68 -88.57
N ASN A 648 -6.97 -13.88 -87.88
CA ASN A 648 -5.82 -14.62 -88.39
C ASN A 648 -5.30 -15.63 -87.36
N ARG A 649 -4.90 -16.82 -87.83
CA ARG A 649 -4.08 -17.79 -87.09
C ARG A 649 -2.81 -18.05 -87.92
N ALA A 650 -1.75 -17.30 -87.64
CA ALA A 650 -0.48 -17.42 -88.35
C ALA A 650 0.56 -18.12 -87.46
N GLY A 651 1.36 -18.99 -88.06
CA GLY A 651 2.52 -19.61 -87.43
C GLY A 651 3.75 -19.34 -88.30
N SER A 652 4.82 -18.86 -87.70
CA SER A 652 6.11 -18.66 -88.38
C SER A 652 7.20 -19.33 -87.57
N VAL A 653 7.67 -20.48 -88.04
CA VAL A 653 8.69 -21.28 -87.35
C VAL A 653 9.89 -21.40 -88.27
N THR A 654 11.03 -20.85 -87.84
CA THR A 654 12.28 -20.90 -88.64
C THR A 654 13.00 -22.26 -88.49
N GLY A 655 12.69 -23.02 -87.44
CA GLY A 655 13.25 -24.35 -87.15
C GLY A 655 12.26 -25.49 -87.47
N ALA A 656 12.40 -26.63 -86.77
CA ALA A 656 11.45 -27.73 -86.92
C ALA A 656 10.12 -27.42 -86.23
N TYR A 657 9.00 -27.51 -86.97
CA TYR A 657 7.66 -27.55 -86.41
C TYR A 657 7.19 -29.00 -86.35
N THR A 658 6.93 -29.51 -85.15
CA THR A 658 6.34 -30.84 -84.97
C THR A 658 5.13 -30.73 -84.07
N GLU A 659 3.97 -31.02 -84.66
CA GLU A 659 2.70 -31.07 -83.97
C GLU A 659 2.18 -32.51 -83.99
N THR A 660 1.92 -33.07 -82.82
CA THR A 660 1.32 -34.40 -82.67
C THR A 660 0.04 -34.28 -81.85
N VAL A 661 -1.09 -34.56 -82.49
CA VAL A 661 -2.44 -34.55 -81.88
C VAL A 661 -2.99 -35.97 -81.93
N GLY A 662 -3.23 -36.56 -80.75
CA GLY A 662 -3.62 -37.98 -80.65
C GLY A 662 -5.01 -38.34 -81.19
N ALA A 663 -5.91 -37.37 -81.35
CA ALA A 663 -7.30 -37.61 -81.77
C ALA A 663 -7.79 -36.73 -82.94
N THR A 664 -8.08 -35.44 -82.70
CA THR A 664 -8.66 -34.54 -83.71
C THR A 664 -8.05 -33.15 -83.60
N MET A 665 -7.62 -32.60 -84.73
CA MET A 665 -7.18 -31.20 -84.88
C MET A 665 -8.25 -30.41 -85.62
N THR A 666 -8.68 -29.28 -85.06
CA THR A 666 -9.65 -28.38 -85.73
C THR A 666 -9.15 -26.94 -85.65
N ALA A 667 -8.87 -26.36 -86.81
CA ALA A 667 -8.52 -24.95 -86.98
C ALA A 667 -9.63 -24.23 -87.73
N LYS A 668 -10.23 -23.20 -87.11
CA LYS A 668 -11.27 -22.37 -87.74
C LYS A 668 -10.84 -20.92 -87.70
N THR A 669 -10.51 -20.38 -88.87
CA THR A 669 -9.97 -19.03 -89.11
C THR A 669 -10.56 -18.49 -90.41
N LYS A 670 -10.54 -17.16 -90.61
CA LYS A 670 -10.99 -16.51 -91.85
C LYS A 670 -10.11 -16.90 -93.04
N THR A 671 -8.81 -17.02 -92.79
CA THR A 671 -7.79 -17.50 -93.73
C THR A 671 -6.85 -18.44 -92.99
N TYR A 672 -6.61 -19.62 -93.54
CA TYR A 672 -5.60 -20.59 -93.07
C TYR A 672 -4.56 -20.74 -94.17
N SER A 673 -3.29 -20.58 -93.83
CA SER A 673 -2.16 -20.71 -94.75
C SER A 673 -1.05 -21.43 -94.01
N ASP A 674 -0.57 -22.53 -94.59
CA ASP A 674 0.61 -23.26 -94.13
C ASP A 674 1.62 -23.23 -95.28
N GLN A 675 2.81 -22.68 -95.02
CA GLN A 675 3.84 -22.43 -96.02
C GLN A 675 5.16 -22.99 -95.50
N SER A 676 5.77 -23.89 -96.27
CA SER A 676 7.09 -24.46 -95.98
C SER A 676 8.06 -24.04 -97.08
N ASP A 677 9.23 -23.53 -96.69
CA ASP A 677 10.30 -23.14 -97.61
C ASP A 677 10.98 -24.34 -98.28
N SER A 678 10.66 -25.58 -97.85
CA SER A 678 11.23 -26.81 -98.43
C SER A 678 10.16 -27.86 -98.74
N THR A 679 9.66 -28.58 -97.74
CA THR A 679 8.67 -29.67 -97.90
C THR A 679 7.56 -29.50 -96.86
N LEU A 680 6.31 -29.61 -97.30
CA LEU A 680 5.12 -29.71 -96.44
C LEU A 680 4.56 -31.13 -96.58
N ASP A 681 4.76 -31.97 -95.56
CA ASP A 681 4.26 -33.35 -95.54
C ASP A 681 2.94 -33.45 -94.76
N CYS A 682 1.80 -33.55 -95.46
CA CYS A 682 0.50 -33.83 -94.85
C CYS A 682 0.18 -35.33 -94.98
N THR A 683 0.47 -36.12 -93.93
CA THR A 683 0.18 -37.56 -93.91
C THR A 683 -1.16 -37.82 -93.20
N VAL A 684 -2.19 -38.23 -93.95
CA VAL A 684 -3.54 -38.54 -93.42
C VAL A 684 -3.80 -40.05 -93.57
N VAL A 685 -4.26 -40.72 -92.50
CA VAL A 685 -4.53 -42.18 -92.51
C VAL A 685 -5.91 -42.52 -93.12
N GLY A 686 -6.80 -41.53 -93.24
CA GLY A 686 -8.12 -41.64 -93.87
C GLY A 686 -8.20 -40.89 -95.20
N SER A 687 -9.01 -39.83 -95.27
CA SER A 687 -9.23 -39.01 -96.47
C SER A 687 -8.84 -37.55 -96.24
N LEU A 688 -8.19 -36.93 -97.23
CA LEU A 688 -7.95 -35.48 -97.31
C LEU A 688 -8.99 -34.87 -98.26
N GLU A 689 -9.86 -33.99 -97.75
CA GLU A 689 -10.94 -33.35 -98.53
C GLU A 689 -10.79 -31.82 -98.47
N ALA A 690 -10.83 -31.16 -99.64
CA ALA A 690 -10.85 -29.70 -99.77
C ALA A 690 -12.12 -29.29 -100.50
N THR A 691 -12.86 -28.29 -99.98
CA THR A 691 -14.13 -27.82 -100.56
C THR A 691 -14.21 -26.30 -100.49
N GLY A 692 -14.49 -25.63 -101.59
CA GLY A 692 -14.56 -24.16 -101.67
C GLY A 692 -15.14 -23.68 -102.99
N LYS A 693 -15.39 -22.37 -103.11
CA LYS A 693 -15.90 -21.76 -104.35
C LYS A 693 -14.87 -21.82 -105.49
N GLU A 694 -13.59 -21.96 -105.14
CA GLU A 694 -12.44 -22.19 -106.01
C GLU A 694 -11.41 -22.98 -105.21
N ILE A 695 -10.87 -24.06 -105.78
CA ILE A 695 -9.76 -24.85 -105.21
C ILE A 695 -8.64 -24.77 -106.24
N LEU A 696 -7.58 -24.05 -105.92
CA LEU A 696 -6.38 -23.90 -106.75
C LEU A 696 -5.28 -24.76 -106.15
N VAL A 697 -4.83 -25.76 -106.90
CA VAL A 697 -3.63 -26.54 -106.57
C VAL A 697 -2.60 -26.26 -107.64
N GLU A 698 -1.56 -25.53 -107.29
CA GLU A 698 -0.54 -25.05 -108.22
C GLU A 698 0.80 -25.72 -107.90
N GLY A 699 1.37 -26.42 -108.89
CA GLY A 699 2.71 -26.98 -108.81
C GLY A 699 3.59 -26.29 -109.84
N THR A 700 4.73 -25.75 -109.43
CA THR A 700 5.65 -25.00 -110.32
C THR A 700 6.42 -25.91 -111.29
N SER A 701 6.41 -27.23 -111.07
CA SER A 701 7.12 -28.20 -111.91
C SER A 701 6.30 -29.46 -112.18
N LYS A 702 5.66 -30.03 -111.15
CA LYS A 702 4.84 -31.23 -111.23
C LYS A 702 3.76 -31.23 -110.15
N LEU A 703 2.50 -31.40 -110.53
CA LEU A 703 1.43 -31.87 -109.70
C LEU A 703 1.25 -33.37 -109.95
N GLU A 704 1.04 -34.20 -108.92
CA GLU A 704 0.77 -35.62 -109.12
C GLU A 704 -0.26 -36.11 -108.09
N LEU A 705 -1.45 -36.45 -108.58
CA LEU A 705 -2.51 -37.07 -107.79
C LEU A 705 -2.48 -38.57 -108.04
N VAL A 706 -2.13 -39.38 -107.05
CA VAL A 706 -2.05 -40.85 -107.20
C VAL A 706 -3.12 -41.50 -106.35
N SER A 707 -3.91 -42.38 -106.97
CA SER A 707 -4.88 -43.22 -106.28
C SER A 707 -4.74 -44.65 -106.79
N GLY A 708 -4.15 -45.53 -105.95
CA GLY A 708 -3.79 -46.88 -106.36
C GLY A 708 -2.85 -46.87 -107.58
N GLY A 709 -3.24 -47.57 -108.65
CA GLY A 709 -2.47 -47.63 -109.91
C GLY A 709 -2.76 -46.49 -110.89
N SER A 710 -3.65 -45.55 -110.55
CA SER A 710 -4.00 -44.42 -111.40
C SER A 710 -3.31 -43.14 -110.92
N SER A 711 -2.83 -42.33 -111.84
CA SER A 711 -2.27 -41.02 -111.53
C SER A 711 -2.75 -39.95 -112.49
N ILE A 712 -2.95 -38.73 -111.98
CA ILE A 712 -3.05 -37.53 -112.78
C ILE A 712 -1.80 -36.73 -112.49
N THR A 713 -0.93 -36.63 -113.47
CA THR A 713 0.31 -35.87 -113.40
C THR A 713 0.17 -34.63 -114.26
N ILE A 714 0.36 -33.45 -113.70
CA ILE A 714 0.37 -32.17 -114.41
C ILE A 714 1.79 -31.64 -114.33
N THR A 715 2.43 -31.37 -115.46
CA THR A 715 3.75 -30.72 -115.51
C THR A 715 3.66 -29.44 -116.32
N ASP A 716 4.75 -28.68 -116.41
CA ASP A 716 4.85 -27.53 -117.31
C ASP A 716 4.64 -27.99 -118.78
N GLY A 717 3.42 -27.78 -119.28
CA GLY A 717 3.01 -28.07 -120.66
C GLY A 717 2.33 -29.43 -120.95
N GLU A 718 2.17 -30.34 -119.99
CA GLU A 718 1.55 -31.66 -120.22
C GLU A 718 0.68 -32.12 -119.04
N VAL A 719 -0.53 -32.62 -119.33
CA VAL A 719 -1.36 -33.35 -118.37
C VAL A 719 -1.38 -34.82 -118.79
N ILE A 720 -0.79 -35.67 -117.95
CA ILE A 720 -0.72 -37.12 -118.14
C ILE A 720 -1.72 -37.75 -117.19
N VAL A 721 -2.79 -38.30 -117.76
CA VAL A 721 -3.71 -39.16 -117.01
C VAL A 721 -3.33 -40.59 -117.30
N LYS A 722 -2.90 -41.31 -116.26
CA LYS A 722 -2.59 -42.72 -116.30
C LYS A 722 -3.66 -43.47 -115.52
N ALA A 723 -4.42 -44.31 -116.19
CA ALA A 723 -5.44 -45.14 -115.55
C ALA A 723 -5.56 -46.48 -116.27
N PRO A 724 -5.89 -47.58 -115.56
CA PRO A 724 -6.12 -48.88 -116.19
C PRO A 724 -7.25 -48.86 -117.23
N ALA A 725 -8.22 -47.94 -117.05
CA ALA A 725 -9.29 -47.65 -117.99
C ALA A 725 -9.72 -46.18 -117.81
N LEU A 726 -9.88 -45.46 -118.91
CA LEU A 726 -10.36 -44.07 -118.93
C LEU A 726 -11.66 -44.01 -119.74
N ASP A 727 -12.77 -43.71 -119.06
CA ASP A 727 -14.08 -43.57 -119.68
C ASP A 727 -14.36 -42.08 -120.01
N GLN A 728 -14.56 -41.76 -121.29
CA GLN A 728 -14.82 -40.40 -121.80
C GLN A 728 -16.28 -40.18 -122.21
N THR A 729 -17.18 -41.10 -121.85
CA THR A 729 -18.57 -41.12 -122.32
C THR A 729 -19.42 -40.08 -121.59
N GLY A 730 -19.23 -38.79 -121.89
CA GLY A 730 -20.06 -37.71 -121.32
C GLY A 730 -19.44 -36.31 -121.29
N GLY A 731 -18.18 -36.14 -121.69
CA GLY A 731 -17.51 -34.84 -121.67
C GLY A 731 -16.54 -34.65 -122.83
N ILE A 732 -16.46 -33.42 -123.35
CA ILE A 732 -15.52 -33.04 -124.41
C ILE A 732 -14.23 -32.54 -123.75
N ILE A 733 -13.11 -33.15 -124.07
CA ILE A 733 -11.79 -32.61 -123.74
C ILE A 733 -11.42 -31.61 -124.83
N VAL A 734 -11.49 -30.31 -124.52
CA VAL A 734 -11.09 -29.24 -125.43
C VAL A 734 -9.63 -28.88 -125.14
N ALA A 735 -8.74 -29.15 -126.09
CA ALA A 735 -7.38 -28.64 -126.05
C ALA A 735 -7.34 -27.30 -126.80
N GLU A 736 -7.39 -26.17 -126.09
CA GLU A 736 -7.23 -24.85 -126.70
C GLU A 736 -5.73 -24.52 -126.82
N ALA A 737 -5.27 -24.30 -128.06
CA ALA A 737 -4.00 -23.70 -128.47
C ALA A 737 -2.73 -24.10 -127.67
N GLY A 738 -2.12 -25.25 -128.02
CA GLY A 738 -0.67 -25.49 -127.84
C GLY A 738 -0.25 -26.58 -126.85
N GLY A 739 -1.14 -27.06 -125.98
CA GLY A 739 -0.84 -28.15 -125.04
C GLY A 739 -1.07 -29.55 -125.64
N LYS A 740 -0.19 -30.51 -125.31
CA LYS A 740 -0.39 -31.94 -125.65
C LYS A 740 -1.02 -32.64 -124.45
N VAL A 741 -2.20 -33.24 -124.62
CA VAL A 741 -2.77 -34.17 -123.64
C VAL A 741 -2.36 -35.57 -124.05
N LYS A 742 -1.68 -36.30 -123.17
CA LYS A 742 -1.15 -37.64 -123.47
C LYS A 742 -1.74 -38.65 -122.50
N PHE A 743 -2.61 -39.50 -123.05
CA PHE A 743 -3.16 -40.65 -122.35
C PHE A 743 -2.14 -41.78 -122.44
N ASN A 744 -1.72 -42.31 -121.29
CA ASN A 744 -0.79 -43.44 -121.23
C ASN A 744 -1.38 -44.59 -120.40
#